data_AF-A0A520X1H9-F1
#
_entry.id   AF-A0A520X1H9-F1
#
_cell.length_a   1.000
_cell.length_b   1.000
_cell.length_c   1.000
_cell.angle_alpha   90.00
_cell.angle_beta   90.00
_cell.angle_gamma   90.00
#
_symmetry.space_group_name_H-M   'P 1'
#
loop_
_entity.id
_entity.type
_entity.pdbx_description
1 polymer ?
#
loop_
_entity_poly.entity_id
_entity_poly.type
_entity_poly.pdbx_seq_one_letter_code
_entity_poly.pdbx_strand_id
1 'polypeptide(L)'
;MNSVTENKRNEADNVEMAGGDDTNVIDVLRRFHYGEPAATASTTRPSGGILPALLNPYRDASVIRYQYPLYLAPPNGTEQAVLAKPAGEHLLDAIDEFALGEDSARILKDNLPWIERFIRQKLEDPDPVEAPGVFASAATAMQEQLDLAPESSEVLAADLARLADAIAPGAQFLGYGPHTSLHLMVHAIRHRHEHRREAFRQQVSKHVHGLRSLLEVEKAKAAASDEGRKDQTDPGAASQYFDTGALSGMLGQRAHGSVEMSVERRARIEQALQTLQAWQDDPILVRFVGTLDDPSLTALPVLDVVASDNPCATASEVFAEDAAHFAQLFAAARIAVLEIDGNYDPAIHDSWFASFDWQAFSDAEMQLVTRVVALVSADHLAGDGLPSFSHLLGSRLPVQVLTWIRAYDNPAARAGEGPFDTYRFELAYFGVGHRHVVVAQSSAARHQDLLSGFLCALDSNRTGLHLINRGTQSTAEKPLLDAWFVASAALESRAHPYLLVNPDRGDHAAERVSFSGNPQADSDWPVETLEYRSAEDEVTEMDLAFTFADYALLMPELHEHFRVVPAGFEAPDLVTVDAFLDADDEAVDRLVPFVWGIDDKGVLVRLVVSRTLLFACRDRLNYWRTLQELAGVQNFYVEAAIDRIIAEQQAALEAEREQLEKEHQDELESARSEAAGEAMGQLVDVLMGADLSGVIGDGGQLATLPTPLPNNEITTTAETSPEPEPEPEEEPEEELSFDDPWLDTAMCTTCDDCMGVNKMMFAYNSDKQAIIKDVNAGTYADLVAAAEICPAKCIHPGKPLNPNEPGLDELVARAAPFN
;
A
#
# COMPACT_ATOMS: atom_id res chain seq x y z
N MET A 1 16.03 9.63 -24.31
CA MET A 1 14.81 10.10 -25.00
C MET A 1 14.83 9.54 -26.41
N ASN A 2 14.16 8.41 -26.63
CA ASN A 2 13.94 7.86 -27.97
C ASN A 2 12.79 8.63 -28.59
N SER A 3 13.01 9.23 -29.77
CA SER A 3 11.99 9.98 -30.50
C SER A 3 10.89 9.03 -30.98
N VAL A 4 9.71 9.08 -30.36
CA VAL A 4 8.51 8.34 -30.80
C VAL A 4 7.82 9.17 -31.88
N THR A 5 7.52 8.59 -33.03
CA THR A 5 6.91 9.29 -34.16
C THR A 5 5.55 8.69 -34.52
N GLU A 6 4.53 9.53 -34.57
CA GLU A 6 3.25 9.25 -35.20
C GLU A 6 3.43 9.29 -36.72
N ASN A 7 2.91 8.28 -37.41
CA ASN A 7 3.31 8.03 -38.79
C ASN A 7 2.50 8.84 -39.80
N LYS A 8 3.18 9.62 -40.64
CA LYS A 8 2.89 9.78 -42.08
C LYS A 8 4.08 9.19 -42.85
N ARG A 9 4.00 7.92 -43.27
CA ARG A 9 5.01 7.36 -44.18
C ARG A 9 4.60 7.57 -45.64
N ASN A 10 5.51 8.21 -46.38
CA ASN A 10 5.46 8.37 -47.83
C ASN A 10 5.30 7.01 -48.54
N GLU A 11 4.50 7.04 -49.62
CA GLU A 11 4.27 5.99 -50.62
C GLU A 11 5.56 5.27 -51.06
N ALA A 12 5.86 4.11 -50.48
CA ALA A 12 6.66 3.05 -51.12
C ALA A 12 6.77 1.82 -50.20
N ASP A 13 5.68 1.06 -50.09
CA ASP A 13 5.68 -0.41 -50.03
C ASP A 13 4.23 -0.88 -50.04
N ASN A 14 3.63 -0.80 -51.23
CA ASN A 14 2.32 -1.38 -51.52
C ASN A 14 2.45 -2.91 -51.51
N VAL A 15 2.08 -3.53 -50.39
CA VAL A 15 1.40 -4.83 -50.46
C VAL A 15 -0.04 -4.50 -50.85
N GLU A 16 -0.44 -4.88 -52.07
CA GLU A 16 -1.81 -4.73 -52.59
C GLU A 16 -2.82 -5.42 -51.65
N MET A 17 -3.33 -4.68 -50.67
CA MET A 17 -4.67 -4.86 -50.15
C MET A 17 -5.56 -4.04 -51.09
N ALA A 18 -6.27 -4.75 -51.96
CA ALA A 18 -7.24 -4.18 -52.89
C ALA A 18 -8.12 -3.14 -52.18
N GLY A 19 -8.26 -1.96 -52.80
CA GLY A 19 -9.01 -0.83 -52.27
C GLY A 19 -10.35 -1.26 -51.66
N GLY A 20 -10.42 -1.16 -50.33
CA GLY A 20 -11.62 -1.37 -49.54
C GLY A 20 -12.01 -0.04 -48.91
N ASP A 21 -13.28 0.32 -49.08
CA ASP A 21 -13.96 1.39 -48.35
C ASP A 21 -13.57 1.38 -46.85
N ASP A 22 -13.40 2.53 -46.21
CA ASP A 22 -13.08 2.61 -44.76
C ASP A 22 -14.09 1.82 -43.89
N THR A 23 -15.34 1.72 -44.35
CA THR A 23 -16.39 0.88 -43.78
C THR A 23 -16.01 -0.61 -43.74
N ASN A 24 -15.28 -1.12 -44.72
CA ASN A 24 -14.87 -2.53 -44.79
C ASN A 24 -13.81 -2.85 -43.72
N VAL A 25 -12.92 -1.91 -43.40
CA VAL A 25 -11.85 -2.13 -42.41
C VAL A 25 -12.44 -2.24 -41.00
N ILE A 26 -13.27 -1.27 -40.58
CA ILE A 26 -13.91 -1.31 -39.25
C ILE A 26 -14.82 -2.54 -39.10
N ASP A 27 -15.54 -2.93 -40.15
CA ASP A 27 -16.41 -4.11 -40.12
C ASP A 27 -15.61 -5.42 -39.96
N VAL A 28 -14.42 -5.52 -40.56
CA VAL A 28 -13.52 -6.66 -40.35
C VAL A 28 -12.98 -6.65 -38.92
N LEU A 29 -12.53 -5.51 -38.40
CA LEU A 29 -12.00 -5.40 -37.04
C LEU A 29 -13.06 -5.69 -35.98
N ARG A 30 -14.29 -5.20 -36.18
CA ARG A 30 -15.45 -5.49 -35.33
C ARG A 30 -15.76 -6.99 -35.32
N ARG A 31 -15.77 -7.64 -36.49
CA ARG A 31 -15.99 -9.09 -36.56
C ARG A 31 -14.86 -9.90 -35.93
N PHE A 32 -13.62 -9.42 -36.01
CA PHE A 32 -12.51 -10.00 -35.23
C PHE A 32 -12.76 -9.86 -33.73
N HIS A 33 -13.15 -8.67 -33.24
CA HIS A 33 -13.47 -8.45 -31.84
C HIS A 33 -14.51 -9.48 -31.36
N TYR A 34 -15.58 -9.72 -32.12
CA TYR A 34 -16.59 -10.74 -31.82
C TYR A 34 -16.18 -12.20 -32.07
N GLY A 35 -14.93 -12.46 -32.48
CA GLY A 35 -14.37 -13.81 -32.61
C GLY A 35 -14.64 -14.50 -33.94
N GLU A 36 -14.97 -13.78 -35.02
CA GLU A 36 -15.17 -14.40 -36.34
C GLU A 36 -13.84 -14.97 -36.89
N PRO A 37 -13.76 -16.28 -37.23
CA PRO A 37 -12.52 -16.89 -37.73
C PRO A 37 -12.03 -16.33 -39.07
N ALA A 38 -12.94 -15.92 -39.96
CA ALA A 38 -12.57 -15.33 -41.26
C ALA A 38 -11.97 -13.92 -41.11
N ALA A 39 -12.54 -13.10 -40.23
CA ALA A 39 -11.95 -11.80 -39.86
C ALA A 39 -10.59 -11.97 -39.18
N THR A 40 -10.48 -12.96 -38.28
CA THR A 40 -9.23 -13.34 -37.62
C THR A 40 -8.12 -13.69 -38.61
N ALA A 41 -8.45 -14.42 -39.69
CA ALA A 41 -7.49 -14.83 -40.71
C ALA A 41 -7.13 -13.72 -41.72
N SER A 42 -7.99 -12.70 -41.87
CA SER A 42 -7.77 -11.55 -42.77
C SER A 42 -7.11 -10.35 -42.10
N THR A 43 -6.82 -10.44 -40.80
CA THR A 43 -6.17 -9.41 -40.00
C THR A 43 -4.80 -9.87 -39.51
N THR A 44 -3.93 -8.92 -39.14
CA THR A 44 -2.54 -9.21 -38.78
C THR A 44 -2.36 -9.16 -37.25
N ARG A 45 -1.71 -10.18 -36.68
CA ARG A 45 -1.28 -10.20 -35.28
C ARG A 45 -0.16 -9.18 -35.05
N PRO A 46 0.02 -8.65 -33.83
CA PRO A 46 1.22 -7.87 -33.50
C PRO A 46 2.48 -8.70 -33.80
N SER A 47 3.46 -8.07 -34.42
CA SER A 47 4.75 -8.68 -34.75
C SER A 47 5.85 -7.65 -34.57
N GLY A 48 7.05 -8.09 -34.20
CA GLY A 48 8.19 -7.19 -33.99
C GLY A 48 8.10 -6.38 -32.71
N GLY A 49 8.46 -7.00 -31.58
CA GLY A 49 8.81 -6.31 -30.33
C GLY A 49 7.85 -5.24 -29.78
N ILE A 50 6.59 -5.18 -30.22
CA ILE A 50 5.65 -4.13 -29.83
C ILE A 50 5.44 -4.18 -28.31
N LEU A 51 5.54 -3.01 -27.66
CA LEU A 51 5.24 -2.84 -26.24
C LEU A 51 4.04 -1.90 -26.09
N PRO A 52 3.28 -1.97 -24.97
CA PRO A 52 2.35 -0.92 -24.59
C PRO A 52 3.03 0.45 -24.66
N ALA A 53 2.31 1.46 -25.12
CA ALA A 53 2.92 2.76 -25.42
C ALA A 53 3.63 3.38 -24.21
N LEU A 54 3.00 3.31 -23.03
CA LEU A 54 3.57 3.78 -21.76
C LEU A 54 4.84 3.01 -21.35
N LEU A 55 5.04 1.78 -21.84
CA LEU A 55 6.21 0.97 -21.50
C LEU A 55 7.38 1.11 -22.49
N ASN A 56 7.19 1.83 -23.60
CA ASN A 56 8.23 2.01 -24.62
C ASN A 56 9.54 2.67 -24.11
N PRO A 57 9.51 3.68 -23.21
CA PRO A 57 10.74 4.25 -22.65
C PRO A 57 11.62 3.22 -21.92
N TYR A 58 11.02 2.11 -21.47
CA TYR A 58 11.66 1.11 -20.60
C TYR A 58 12.29 -0.07 -21.34
N ARG A 59 12.37 -0.03 -22.68
CA ARG A 59 13.06 -1.05 -23.51
C ARG A 59 14.53 -1.23 -23.13
N ASP A 60 15.20 -0.17 -22.67
CA ASP A 60 16.59 -0.22 -22.21
C ASP A 60 16.65 -0.03 -20.69
N ALA A 61 16.57 -1.14 -19.96
CA ALA A 61 16.67 -1.16 -18.51
C ALA A 61 18.03 -0.66 -17.97
N SER A 62 19.08 -0.61 -18.81
CA SER A 62 20.42 -0.19 -18.37
C SER A 62 20.54 1.31 -18.11
N VAL A 63 19.60 2.10 -18.63
CA VAL A 63 19.56 3.56 -18.52
C VAL A 63 18.62 4.00 -17.38
N ILE A 64 17.86 3.07 -16.80
CA ILE A 64 16.75 3.38 -15.89
C ILE A 64 17.10 2.93 -14.49
N ARG A 65 17.01 3.88 -13.55
CA ARG A 65 17.09 3.58 -12.13
C ARG A 65 15.75 3.02 -11.65
N TYR A 66 15.83 1.90 -10.95
CA TYR A 66 14.72 1.32 -10.20
C TYR A 66 15.25 0.79 -8.87
N GLN A 67 14.38 0.26 -8.01
CA GLN A 67 14.64 0.02 -6.58
C GLN A 67 15.76 -1.00 -6.30
N TYR A 68 16.19 -1.80 -7.28
CA TYR A 68 17.25 -2.78 -7.13
C TYR A 68 18.57 -2.28 -7.71
N PRO A 69 19.74 -2.72 -7.20
CA PRO A 69 19.90 -3.70 -6.12
C PRO A 69 19.52 -3.14 -4.75
N LEU A 70 19.06 -4.02 -3.86
CA LEU A 70 18.73 -3.67 -2.48
C LEU A 70 19.96 -3.84 -1.60
N TYR A 71 20.22 -2.88 -0.72
CA TYR A 71 21.05 -3.06 0.46
C TYR A 71 20.24 -3.77 1.55
N LEU A 72 20.72 -4.91 2.02
CA LEU A 72 20.18 -5.67 3.14
C LEU A 72 21.01 -5.38 4.38
N ALA A 73 20.36 -4.84 5.42
CA ALA A 73 21.00 -4.62 6.71
C ALA A 73 21.53 -5.94 7.30
N PRO A 74 22.57 -5.94 8.14
CA PRO A 74 23.07 -7.17 8.75
C PRO A 74 22.00 -7.80 9.66
N PRO A 75 21.90 -9.14 9.71
CA PRO A 75 20.85 -9.83 10.48
C PRO A 75 20.99 -9.65 12.00
N ASN A 76 22.18 -9.30 12.49
CA ASN A 76 22.44 -8.96 13.90
C ASN A 76 22.11 -7.49 14.26
N GLY A 77 21.36 -6.79 13.40
CA GLY A 77 20.93 -5.40 13.63
C GLY A 77 19.92 -5.25 14.77
N THR A 78 19.54 -4.00 15.06
CA THR A 78 18.46 -3.71 16.01
C THR A 78 17.11 -4.09 15.42
N GLU A 79 16.16 -4.61 16.21
CA GLU A 79 14.82 -5.01 15.72
C GLU A 79 14.06 -3.90 14.95
N GLN A 80 14.37 -2.62 15.19
CA GLN A 80 13.77 -1.45 14.52
C GLN A 80 14.48 -1.03 13.22
N ALA A 81 15.55 -1.71 12.82
CA ALA A 81 16.30 -1.37 11.62
C ALA A 81 15.48 -1.64 10.35
N VAL A 82 15.64 -0.75 9.36
CA VAL A 82 15.11 -0.98 8.01
C VAL A 82 15.83 -2.18 7.41
N LEU A 83 15.09 -3.27 7.15
CA LEU A 83 15.67 -4.54 6.72
C LEU A 83 16.31 -4.48 5.34
N ALA A 84 15.70 -3.74 4.42
CA ALA A 84 16.19 -3.54 3.07
C ALA A 84 15.84 -2.13 2.57
N LYS A 85 16.75 -1.55 1.80
CA LYS A 85 16.57 -0.24 1.13
C LYS A 85 17.23 -0.28 -0.25
N PRO A 86 16.78 0.48 -1.26
CA PRO A 86 17.52 0.63 -2.50
C PRO A 86 18.97 1.06 -2.24
N ALA A 87 19.94 0.38 -2.87
CA ALA A 87 21.36 0.62 -2.60
C ALA A 87 21.75 2.08 -2.86
N GLY A 88 21.22 2.68 -3.93
CA GLY A 88 21.46 4.10 -4.24
C GLY A 88 20.97 5.04 -3.14
N GLU A 89 19.78 4.79 -2.58
CA GLU A 89 19.25 5.59 -1.48
C GLU A 89 20.00 5.35 -0.16
N HIS A 90 20.45 4.12 0.11
CA HIS A 90 21.27 3.85 1.29
C HIS A 90 22.62 4.57 1.23
N LEU A 91 23.29 4.51 0.06
CA LEU A 91 24.56 5.19 -0.13
C LEU A 91 24.41 6.72 -0.10
N LEU A 92 23.31 7.25 -0.62
CA LEU A 92 23.03 8.69 -0.56
C LEU A 92 22.83 9.17 0.88
N ASP A 93 21.97 8.49 1.67
CA ASP A 93 21.78 8.80 3.09
C ASP A 93 23.11 8.78 3.85
N ALA A 94 23.92 7.74 3.62
CA ALA A 94 25.24 7.61 4.26
C ALA A 94 26.19 8.75 3.89
N ILE A 95 26.14 9.25 2.65
CA ILE A 95 26.92 10.43 2.26
C ILE A 95 26.41 11.67 2.99
N ASP A 96 25.10 11.88 3.04
CA ASP A 96 24.51 13.08 3.67
C ASP A 96 24.77 13.14 5.18
N GLU A 97 24.99 12.01 5.85
CA GLU A 97 25.41 11.96 7.26
C GLU A 97 26.81 12.56 7.51
N PHE A 98 27.78 12.35 6.61
CA PHE A 98 29.14 12.90 6.78
C PHE A 98 29.44 14.14 5.92
N ALA A 99 28.61 14.43 4.93
CA ALA A 99 28.77 15.53 3.97
C ALA A 99 27.67 16.61 4.17
N LEU A 100 27.76 17.33 5.29
CA LEU A 100 26.77 18.31 5.77
C LEU A 100 26.69 19.63 4.98
N GLY A 101 27.49 19.82 3.93
CA GLY A 101 27.48 21.02 3.08
C GLY A 101 27.18 20.70 1.61
N GLU A 102 26.51 21.62 0.90
CA GLU A 102 26.13 21.42 -0.52
C GLU A 102 27.32 21.08 -1.43
N ASP A 103 28.50 21.64 -1.15
CA ASP A 103 29.74 21.39 -1.91
C ASP A 103 30.61 20.23 -1.36
N SER A 104 30.19 19.59 -0.26
CA SER A 104 30.96 18.50 0.36
C SER A 104 30.70 17.15 -0.32
N ALA A 105 31.76 16.35 -0.49
CA ALA A 105 31.74 15.07 -1.23
C ALA A 105 31.17 15.16 -2.66
N ARG A 106 31.24 16.33 -3.30
CA ARG A 106 30.64 16.59 -4.63
C ARG A 106 31.04 15.57 -5.70
N ILE A 107 32.32 15.22 -5.78
CA ILE A 107 32.82 14.23 -6.76
C ILE A 107 32.12 12.87 -6.54
N LEU A 108 31.92 12.46 -5.29
CA LEU A 108 31.25 11.21 -4.97
C LEU A 108 29.75 11.29 -5.28
N LYS A 109 29.07 12.38 -4.90
CA LYS A 109 27.64 12.60 -5.19
C LYS A 109 27.37 12.58 -6.70
N ASP A 110 28.17 13.29 -7.48
CA ASP A 110 28.05 13.36 -8.95
C ASP A 110 28.24 12.00 -9.63
N ASN A 111 29.01 11.09 -9.00
CA ASN A 111 29.34 9.77 -9.57
C ASN A 111 28.63 8.60 -8.86
N LEU A 112 27.72 8.86 -7.93
CA LEU A 112 26.93 7.81 -7.27
C LEU A 112 26.11 6.94 -8.26
N PRO A 113 25.50 7.48 -9.34
CA PRO A 113 24.86 6.66 -10.36
C PRO A 113 25.80 5.65 -11.03
N TRP A 114 27.07 6.00 -11.14
CA TRP A 114 28.06 5.09 -11.69
C TRP A 114 28.35 3.91 -10.74
N ILE A 115 28.48 4.17 -9.43
CA ILE A 115 28.66 3.11 -8.41
C ILE A 115 27.49 2.15 -8.45
N GLU A 116 26.26 2.69 -8.44
CA GLU A 116 25.04 1.89 -8.46
C GLU A 116 24.98 0.98 -9.70
N ARG A 117 25.30 1.53 -10.88
CA ARG A 117 25.37 0.75 -12.12
C ARG A 117 26.47 -0.32 -12.05
N PHE A 118 27.63 -0.01 -11.47
CA PHE A 118 28.71 -0.98 -11.30
C PHE A 118 28.28 -2.13 -10.37
N ILE A 119 27.64 -1.81 -9.24
CA ILE A 119 27.12 -2.83 -8.31
C ILE A 119 26.10 -3.72 -9.03
N ARG A 120 25.14 -3.12 -9.75
CA ARG A 120 24.13 -3.84 -10.55
C ARG A 120 24.77 -4.79 -11.57
N GLN A 121 25.81 -4.34 -12.28
CA GLN A 121 26.56 -5.17 -13.23
C GLN A 121 27.41 -6.26 -12.57
N LYS A 122 27.79 -6.11 -11.29
CA LYS A 122 28.50 -7.16 -10.56
C LYS A 122 27.58 -8.25 -10.02
N LEU A 123 26.31 -7.92 -9.81
CA LEU A 123 25.26 -8.83 -9.38
C LEU A 123 24.60 -9.53 -10.58
N GLU A 124 25.39 -9.99 -11.56
CA GLU A 124 24.90 -10.76 -12.73
C GLU A 124 24.04 -11.97 -12.31
N ASP A 125 24.24 -12.48 -11.10
CA ASP A 125 23.39 -13.44 -10.41
C ASP A 125 22.53 -12.70 -9.35
N PRO A 126 21.20 -12.89 -9.30
CA PRO A 126 20.32 -12.25 -8.31
C PRO A 126 20.57 -12.65 -6.85
N ASP A 127 21.51 -13.55 -6.59
CA ASP A 127 21.88 -13.97 -5.25
C ASP A 127 22.44 -12.83 -4.36
N PRO A 128 22.23 -12.87 -3.02
CA PRO A 128 22.84 -11.93 -2.10
C PRO A 128 24.37 -12.02 -2.08
N VAL A 129 25.05 -10.89 -2.30
CA VAL A 129 26.52 -10.79 -2.23
C VAL A 129 26.94 -9.85 -1.11
N GLU A 130 28.09 -10.11 -0.47
CA GLU A 130 28.63 -9.29 0.62
C GLU A 130 28.89 -7.84 0.16
N ALA A 131 28.24 -6.88 0.81
CA ALA A 131 28.19 -5.49 0.36
C ALA A 131 29.56 -4.77 0.46
N PRO A 132 30.30 -4.86 1.57
CA PRO A 132 31.65 -4.29 1.69
C PRO A 132 32.60 -4.71 0.55
N GLY A 133 32.67 -5.99 0.21
CA GLY A 133 33.54 -6.48 -0.86
C GLY A 133 33.19 -5.93 -2.26
N VAL A 134 31.89 -5.88 -2.58
CA VAL A 134 31.41 -5.33 -3.86
C VAL A 134 31.64 -3.82 -3.93
N PHE A 135 31.35 -3.10 -2.84
CA PHE A 135 31.58 -1.66 -2.77
C PHE A 135 33.07 -1.32 -2.87
N ALA A 136 33.96 -2.05 -2.21
CA ALA A 136 35.41 -1.83 -2.32
C ALA A 136 35.91 -2.00 -3.78
N SER A 137 35.35 -2.97 -4.50
CA SER A 137 35.62 -3.17 -5.92
C SER A 137 35.12 -2.01 -6.77
N ALA A 138 33.93 -1.49 -6.47
CA ALA A 138 33.35 -0.32 -7.14
C ALA A 138 34.16 0.96 -6.88
N ALA A 139 34.57 1.19 -5.62
CA ALA A 139 35.39 2.31 -5.21
C ALA A 139 36.74 2.33 -5.95
N THR A 140 37.40 1.18 -6.05
CA THR A 140 38.67 1.04 -6.79
C THR A 140 38.46 1.34 -8.28
N ALA A 141 37.44 0.74 -8.90
CA ALA A 141 37.15 0.94 -10.32
C ALA A 141 36.74 2.39 -10.65
N MET A 142 36.05 3.08 -9.73
CA MET A 142 35.73 4.50 -9.89
C MET A 142 36.98 5.38 -9.93
N GLN A 143 37.92 5.15 -9.02
CA GLN A 143 39.18 5.92 -8.96
C GLN A 143 39.99 5.73 -10.24
N GLU A 144 40.04 4.50 -10.76
CA GLU A 144 40.71 4.19 -12.03
C GLU A 144 40.00 4.84 -13.23
N GLN A 145 38.66 4.90 -13.22
CA GLN A 145 37.91 5.46 -14.34
C GLN A 145 37.98 7.00 -14.42
N LEU A 146 37.95 7.69 -13.29
CA LEU A 146 37.84 9.15 -13.27
C LEU A 146 39.17 9.87 -13.57
N ASP A 147 40.31 9.19 -13.49
CA ASP A 147 41.67 9.69 -13.80
C ASP A 147 41.91 11.14 -13.32
N LEU A 148 41.55 11.39 -12.05
CA LEU A 148 41.57 12.73 -11.46
C LEU A 148 43.01 13.17 -11.10
N ALA A 149 43.22 14.49 -11.03
CA ALA A 149 44.45 15.06 -10.49
C ALA A 149 44.71 14.55 -9.05
N PRO A 150 45.99 14.43 -8.61
CA PRO A 150 46.33 13.80 -7.34
C PRO A 150 45.56 14.33 -6.13
N GLU A 151 45.41 15.65 -6.02
CA GLU A 151 44.69 16.30 -4.91
C GLU A 151 43.19 15.91 -4.89
N SER A 152 42.52 15.91 -6.04
CA SER A 152 41.11 15.50 -6.16
C SER A 152 40.91 14.00 -5.97
N SER A 153 41.90 13.20 -6.39
CA SER A 153 41.91 11.75 -6.18
C SER A 153 42.03 11.40 -4.70
N GLU A 154 42.88 12.09 -3.93
CA GLU A 154 42.99 11.93 -2.48
C GLU A 154 41.69 12.31 -1.75
N VAL A 155 41.01 13.38 -2.17
CA VAL A 155 39.70 13.77 -1.61
C VAL A 155 38.66 12.68 -1.87
N LEU A 156 38.54 12.22 -3.11
CA LEU A 156 37.61 11.15 -3.48
C LEU A 156 37.93 9.85 -2.72
N ALA A 157 39.20 9.51 -2.54
CA ALA A 157 39.61 8.35 -1.75
C ALA A 157 39.18 8.44 -0.28
N ALA A 158 39.29 9.63 0.32
CA ALA A 158 38.82 9.86 1.68
C ALA A 158 37.29 9.79 1.79
N ASP A 159 36.56 10.33 0.80
CA ASP A 159 35.10 10.23 0.72
C ASP A 159 34.63 8.77 0.56
N LEU A 160 35.26 8.01 -0.33
CA LEU A 160 34.97 6.58 -0.55
C LEU A 160 35.29 5.74 0.68
N ALA A 161 36.36 6.05 1.41
CA ALA A 161 36.69 5.37 2.67
C ALA A 161 35.64 5.63 3.75
N ARG A 162 35.17 6.88 3.90
CA ARG A 162 34.06 7.21 4.81
C ARG A 162 32.77 6.48 4.44
N LEU A 163 32.44 6.41 3.15
CA LEU A 163 31.28 5.68 2.68
C LEU A 163 31.42 4.16 2.89
N ALA A 164 32.63 3.60 2.73
CA ALA A 164 32.90 2.20 3.06
C ALA A 164 32.69 1.91 4.55
N ASP A 165 33.13 2.81 5.43
CA ASP A 165 32.94 2.68 6.89
C ASP A 165 31.47 2.74 7.31
N ALA A 166 30.61 3.36 6.49
CA ALA A 166 29.15 3.42 6.71
C ALA A 166 28.44 2.12 6.32
N ILE A 167 29.03 1.28 5.46
CA ILE A 167 28.48 -0.02 5.07
C ILE A 167 28.75 -1.02 6.19
N ALA A 168 27.69 -1.51 6.84
CA ALA A 168 27.84 -2.37 7.99
C ALA A 168 28.46 -3.74 7.63
N PRO A 169 29.37 -4.28 8.45
CA PRO A 169 29.90 -5.62 8.26
C PRO A 169 28.79 -6.68 8.26
N GLY A 170 28.82 -7.57 7.26
CA GLY A 170 27.80 -8.60 7.09
C GLY A 170 26.50 -8.13 6.41
N ALA A 171 26.44 -6.87 5.97
CA ALA A 171 25.41 -6.41 5.05
C ALA A 171 25.59 -7.04 3.65
N GLN A 172 24.51 -7.12 2.90
CA GLN A 172 24.51 -7.75 1.57
C GLN A 172 23.83 -6.84 0.53
N PHE A 173 24.23 -6.97 -0.73
CA PHE A 173 23.46 -6.45 -1.86
C PHE A 173 22.67 -7.59 -2.52
N LEU A 174 21.41 -7.33 -2.86
CA LEU A 174 20.50 -8.28 -3.48
C LEU A 174 19.99 -7.74 -4.84
N GLY A 175 20.20 -8.51 -5.90
CA GLY A 175 19.65 -8.22 -7.23
C GLY A 175 18.16 -8.59 -7.36
N TYR A 176 17.53 -8.11 -8.43
CA TYR A 176 16.19 -8.58 -8.78
C TYR A 176 16.28 -9.87 -9.60
N GLY A 177 15.56 -10.91 -9.19
CA GLY A 177 15.54 -12.19 -9.89
C GLY A 177 14.48 -13.17 -9.37
N PRO A 178 14.52 -14.43 -9.82
CA PRO A 178 13.44 -15.40 -9.60
C PRO A 178 13.15 -15.73 -8.13
N HIS A 179 14.17 -15.65 -7.27
CA HIS A 179 14.14 -16.03 -5.85
C HIS A 179 14.32 -14.85 -4.88
N THR A 180 14.30 -13.61 -5.37
CA THR A 180 14.42 -12.38 -4.54
C THR A 180 13.45 -12.40 -3.36
N SER A 181 12.22 -12.86 -3.55
CA SER A 181 11.23 -12.95 -2.47
C SER A 181 11.60 -13.96 -1.38
N LEU A 182 12.24 -15.08 -1.74
CA LEU A 182 12.69 -16.07 -0.77
C LEU A 182 13.88 -15.54 0.03
N HIS A 183 14.85 -14.88 -0.62
CA HIS A 183 15.95 -14.23 0.08
C HIS A 183 15.45 -13.18 1.08
N LEU A 184 14.49 -12.34 0.68
CA LEU A 184 13.90 -11.33 1.57
C LEU A 184 13.14 -11.96 2.74
N MET A 185 12.41 -13.07 2.53
CA MET A 185 11.74 -13.81 3.60
C MET A 185 12.74 -14.39 4.60
N VAL A 186 13.77 -15.10 4.11
CA VAL A 186 14.82 -15.68 4.96
C VAL A 186 15.55 -14.58 5.72
N HIS A 187 15.86 -13.46 5.05
CA HIS A 187 16.48 -12.29 5.67
C HIS A 187 15.63 -11.73 6.82
N ALA A 188 14.33 -11.54 6.59
CA ALA A 188 13.39 -11.06 7.62
C ALA A 188 13.30 -12.04 8.81
N ILE A 189 13.25 -13.35 8.55
CA ILE A 189 13.24 -14.38 9.59
C ILE A 189 14.52 -14.33 10.42
N ARG A 190 15.70 -14.28 9.78
CA ARG A 190 16.98 -14.23 10.47
C ARG A 190 17.08 -13.04 11.40
N HIS A 191 16.74 -11.85 10.90
CA HIS A 191 16.78 -10.63 11.68
C HIS A 191 15.86 -10.66 12.91
N ARG A 192 14.70 -11.35 12.83
CA ARG A 192 13.78 -11.51 13.97
C ARG A 192 14.21 -12.62 14.94
N HIS A 193 14.75 -13.72 14.43
CA HIS A 193 14.98 -14.92 15.23
C HIS A 193 16.37 -14.94 15.91
N GLU A 194 17.43 -14.42 15.28
CA GLU A 194 18.80 -14.55 15.79
C GLU A 194 18.96 -13.92 17.19
N HIS A 195 18.46 -12.69 17.40
CA HIS A 195 18.52 -12.02 18.70
C HIS A 195 17.68 -12.73 19.78
N ARG A 196 16.50 -13.24 19.41
CA ARG A 196 15.58 -13.91 20.34
C ARG A 196 16.13 -15.27 20.79
N ARG A 197 16.72 -16.03 19.86
CA ARG A 197 17.41 -17.30 20.17
C ARG A 197 18.60 -17.08 21.11
N GLU A 198 19.40 -16.04 20.88
CA GLU A 198 20.49 -15.66 21.80
C GLU A 198 19.98 -15.34 23.21
N ALA A 199 18.96 -14.48 23.32
CA ALA A 199 18.37 -14.14 24.61
C ALA A 199 17.82 -15.38 25.34
N PHE A 200 17.15 -16.28 24.61
CA PHE A 200 16.63 -17.52 25.18
C PHE A 200 17.75 -18.48 25.61
N ARG A 201 18.85 -18.60 24.85
CA ARG A 201 20.04 -19.37 25.26
C ARG A 201 20.61 -18.90 26.59
N GLN A 202 20.65 -17.58 26.80
CA GLN A 202 21.09 -17.01 28.07
C GLN A 202 20.12 -17.32 29.21
N GLN A 203 18.81 -17.31 28.96
CA GLN A 203 17.79 -17.70 29.95
C GLN A 203 17.92 -19.18 30.33
N VAL A 204 18.02 -20.09 29.36
CA VAL A 204 18.24 -21.53 29.62
C VAL A 204 19.50 -21.74 30.46
N SER A 205 20.59 -21.05 30.14
CA SER A 205 21.84 -21.11 30.91
C SER A 205 21.65 -20.68 32.37
N LYS A 206 20.87 -19.61 32.61
CA LYS A 206 20.51 -19.16 33.97
C LYS A 206 19.67 -20.21 34.70
N HIS A 207 18.67 -20.80 34.05
CA HIS A 207 17.84 -21.85 34.65
C HIS A 207 18.65 -23.10 35.01
N VAL A 208 19.53 -23.56 34.11
CA VAL A 208 20.45 -24.67 34.36
C VAL A 208 21.33 -24.39 35.58
N HIS A 209 21.87 -23.19 35.70
CA HIS A 209 22.67 -22.80 36.86
C HIS A 209 21.85 -22.76 38.16
N GLY A 210 20.63 -22.20 38.11
CA GLY A 210 19.72 -22.13 39.26
C GLY A 210 19.32 -23.51 39.77
N LEU A 211 18.91 -24.42 38.88
CA LEU A 211 18.55 -25.79 39.25
C LEU A 211 19.72 -26.59 39.81
N ARG A 212 20.92 -26.45 39.24
CA ARG A 212 22.15 -27.05 39.80
C ARG A 212 22.40 -26.55 41.22
N SER A 213 22.25 -25.24 41.44
CA SER A 213 22.44 -24.64 42.77
C SER A 213 21.48 -25.20 43.81
N LEU A 214 20.20 -25.42 43.45
CA LEU A 214 19.24 -26.08 44.34
C LEU A 214 19.67 -27.50 44.72
N LEU A 215 20.12 -28.31 43.76
CA LEU A 215 20.59 -29.68 44.01
C LEU A 215 21.88 -29.71 44.85
N GLU A 216 22.80 -28.77 44.64
CA GLU A 216 24.02 -28.66 45.44
C GLU A 216 23.75 -28.22 46.89
N VAL A 217 22.81 -27.28 47.10
CA VAL A 217 22.35 -26.92 48.45
C VAL A 217 21.77 -28.14 49.17
N GLU A 218 21.01 -28.99 48.47
CA GLU A 218 20.44 -30.20 49.05
C GLU A 218 21.52 -31.25 49.39
N LYS A 219 22.52 -31.45 48.51
CA LYS A 219 23.66 -32.31 48.81
C LYS A 219 24.44 -31.83 50.03
N ALA A 220 24.63 -30.51 50.16
CA ALA A 220 25.32 -29.92 51.30
C ALA A 220 24.53 -30.12 52.62
N LYS A 221 23.20 -29.98 52.59
CA LYS A 221 22.33 -30.32 53.73
C LYS A 221 22.48 -31.79 54.10
N ALA A 222 22.36 -32.70 53.14
CA ALA A 222 22.47 -34.15 53.39
C ALA A 222 23.84 -34.54 53.97
N ALA A 223 24.94 -33.94 53.51
CA ALA A 223 26.27 -34.16 54.05
C ALA A 223 26.41 -33.67 55.50
N ALA A 224 25.86 -32.49 55.81
CA ALA A 224 25.83 -31.95 57.16
C ALA A 224 24.96 -32.79 58.13
N SER A 225 23.85 -33.36 57.64
CA SER A 225 23.03 -34.32 58.38
C SER A 225 23.81 -35.59 58.77
N ASP A 226 24.64 -36.08 57.85
CA ASP A 226 25.40 -37.32 58.02
C ASP A 226 26.65 -37.14 58.91
N GLU A 227 27.26 -35.95 58.88
CA GLU A 227 28.34 -35.55 59.81
C GLU A 227 27.81 -35.33 61.24
N GLY A 228 26.67 -34.65 61.42
CA GLY A 228 26.05 -34.47 62.74
C GLY A 228 25.55 -35.78 63.37
N ARG A 229 25.33 -36.82 62.56
CA ARG A 229 24.93 -38.16 62.99
C ARG A 229 26.13 -39.05 63.38
N LYS A 230 27.33 -38.77 62.85
CA LYS A 230 28.59 -39.43 63.27
C LYS A 230 29.15 -38.89 64.59
N ASP A 231 28.81 -37.64 64.95
CA ASP A 231 29.21 -37.02 66.23
C ASP A 231 28.32 -37.43 67.43
N GLN A 232 27.29 -38.25 67.20
CA GLN A 232 26.39 -38.77 68.27
C GLN A 232 26.80 -40.14 68.84
N THR A 233 27.90 -40.72 68.39
CA THR A 233 28.46 -41.96 68.97
C THR A 233 29.59 -41.65 69.96
N ASP A 234 29.18 -41.31 71.20
CA ASP A 234 29.89 -41.43 72.51
C ASP A 234 30.87 -40.31 72.97
N PRO A 235 31.03 -40.02 74.30
CA PRO A 235 30.08 -39.96 75.43
C PRO A 235 30.26 -38.70 76.35
N GLY A 236 29.34 -38.44 77.29
CA GLY A 236 29.63 -37.59 78.44
C GLY A 236 28.58 -37.61 79.56
N ALA A 237 29.04 -37.79 80.81
CA ALA A 237 28.24 -37.88 82.04
C ALA A 237 27.49 -36.58 82.46
N ALA A 238 27.25 -35.65 81.52
CA ALA A 238 26.60 -34.36 81.75
C ALA A 238 25.19 -34.26 81.15
N SER A 239 24.65 -35.33 80.56
CA SER A 239 23.31 -35.37 79.95
C SER A 239 22.14 -35.30 80.95
N GLN A 240 22.40 -35.20 82.25
CA GLN A 240 21.37 -35.09 83.29
C GLN A 240 20.92 -33.65 83.60
N TYR A 241 21.54 -32.63 83.00
CA TYR A 241 21.24 -31.21 83.29
C TYR A 241 20.70 -30.41 82.10
N PHE A 242 20.52 -31.02 80.93
CA PHE A 242 19.98 -30.36 79.75
C PHE A 242 18.81 -31.16 79.16
N ASP A 243 17.61 -30.58 79.20
CA ASP A 243 16.44 -31.10 78.51
C ASP A 243 16.58 -30.80 77.00
N THR A 244 17.16 -31.76 76.29
CA THR A 244 17.34 -31.72 74.83
C THR A 244 16.00 -31.68 74.07
N GLY A 245 14.89 -32.08 74.71
CA GLY A 245 13.54 -31.99 74.16
C GLY A 245 13.04 -30.56 74.07
N ALA A 246 13.33 -29.72 75.06
CA ALA A 246 12.91 -28.32 75.10
C ALA A 246 13.64 -27.42 74.09
N LEU A 247 14.92 -27.72 73.80
CA LEU A 247 15.72 -26.98 72.82
C LEU A 247 15.40 -27.38 71.37
N SER A 248 15.05 -28.65 71.13
CA SER A 248 14.62 -29.13 69.80
C SER A 248 13.29 -28.48 69.37
N GLY A 249 12.37 -28.25 70.32
CA GLY A 249 11.11 -27.56 70.08
C GLY A 249 11.24 -26.06 69.74
N MET A 250 12.30 -25.38 70.20
CA MET A 250 12.54 -23.96 69.89
C MET A 250 13.38 -23.75 68.62
N LEU A 251 14.19 -24.73 68.20
CA LEU A 251 14.93 -24.71 66.94
C LEU A 251 14.06 -25.05 65.73
N GLY A 252 13.00 -25.85 65.90
CA GLY A 252 12.06 -26.21 64.83
C GLY A 252 11.25 -25.05 64.23
N GLN A 253 11.17 -23.89 64.91
CA GLN A 253 10.41 -22.73 64.44
C GLN A 253 11.25 -21.64 63.75
N ARG A 254 12.59 -21.77 63.69
CA ARG A 254 13.47 -20.75 63.07
C ARG A 254 14.29 -21.24 61.88
N ALA A 255 14.14 -22.50 61.47
CA ALA A 255 14.85 -23.05 60.32
C ALA A 255 13.89 -23.30 59.15
N HIS A 256 13.55 -22.24 58.40
CA HIS A 256 13.04 -22.44 57.03
C HIS A 256 14.10 -23.05 56.08
N GLY A 257 15.32 -23.28 56.57
CA GLY A 257 16.42 -23.91 55.82
C GLY A 257 16.60 -25.42 56.01
N SER A 258 15.82 -26.10 56.87
CA SER A 258 16.10 -27.49 57.29
C SER A 258 15.10 -28.55 56.80
N VAL A 259 14.20 -28.22 55.87
CA VAL A 259 13.33 -29.21 55.25
C VAL A 259 14.10 -29.86 54.09
N GLU A 260 14.28 -31.18 54.15
CA GLU A 260 14.83 -31.99 53.05
C GLU A 260 13.87 -31.95 51.85
N MET A 261 14.45 -31.93 50.65
CA MET A 261 13.71 -31.95 49.40
C MET A 261 12.98 -33.28 49.23
N SER A 262 11.69 -33.24 48.88
CA SER A 262 10.95 -34.48 48.59
C SER A 262 11.53 -35.20 47.37
N VAL A 263 11.37 -36.51 47.31
CA VAL A 263 11.89 -37.34 46.20
C VAL A 263 11.26 -36.92 44.88
N GLU A 264 9.97 -36.58 44.89
CA GLU A 264 9.22 -36.12 43.72
C GLU A 264 9.74 -34.77 43.23
N ARG A 265 9.99 -33.81 44.15
CA ARG A 265 10.56 -32.51 43.80
C ARG A 265 11.96 -32.65 43.21
N ARG A 266 12.79 -33.51 43.80
CA ARG A 266 14.13 -33.79 43.30
C ARG A 266 14.10 -34.40 41.90
N ALA A 267 13.26 -35.42 41.67
CA ALA A 267 13.13 -36.06 40.37
C ALA A 267 12.68 -35.07 39.29
N ARG A 268 11.74 -34.18 39.62
CA ARG A 268 11.27 -33.12 38.72
C ARG A 268 12.38 -32.12 38.37
N ILE A 269 13.16 -31.67 39.34
CA ILE A 269 14.31 -30.77 39.11
C ILE A 269 15.36 -31.45 38.24
N GLU A 270 15.70 -32.71 38.54
CA GLU A 270 16.67 -33.49 37.76
C GLU A 270 16.20 -33.70 36.31
N GLN A 271 14.92 -33.98 36.10
CA GLN A 271 14.32 -34.12 34.77
C GLN A 271 14.33 -32.80 33.99
N ALA A 272 13.88 -31.69 34.59
CA ALA A 272 13.90 -30.38 33.95
C ALA A 272 15.34 -29.96 33.59
N LEU A 273 16.29 -30.21 34.50
CA LEU A 273 17.71 -29.96 34.27
C LEU A 273 18.26 -30.81 33.11
N GLN A 274 17.88 -32.09 33.01
CA GLN A 274 18.29 -32.97 31.93
C GLN A 274 17.77 -32.46 30.58
N THR A 275 16.49 -32.08 30.49
CA THR A 275 15.90 -31.54 29.25
C THR A 275 16.61 -30.25 28.82
N LEU A 276 16.81 -29.30 29.74
CA LEU A 276 17.47 -28.03 29.44
C LEU A 276 18.94 -28.19 29.02
N GLN A 277 19.64 -29.22 29.52
CA GLN A 277 21.03 -29.51 29.13
C GLN A 277 21.14 -30.30 27.83
N ALA A 278 20.15 -31.14 27.53
CA ALA A 278 20.10 -31.92 26.31
C ALA A 278 19.76 -31.04 25.09
N TRP A 279 19.13 -29.89 25.32
CA TRP A 279 18.82 -28.94 24.27
C TRP A 279 20.09 -28.42 23.57
N GLN A 280 20.14 -28.66 22.27
CA GLN A 280 21.10 -28.05 21.35
C GLN A 280 20.30 -27.04 20.53
N ASP A 281 20.78 -25.81 20.48
CA ASP A 281 20.15 -24.78 19.65
C ASP A 281 20.38 -25.15 18.18
N ASP A 282 19.34 -25.65 17.53
CA ASP A 282 19.34 -25.98 16.12
C ASP A 282 19.58 -24.69 15.31
N PRO A 283 20.62 -24.63 14.45
CA PRO A 283 20.85 -23.46 13.60
C PRO A 283 19.71 -23.21 12.61
N ILE A 284 18.87 -24.22 12.32
CA ILE A 284 17.75 -24.10 11.40
C ILE A 284 16.69 -23.16 12.00
N LEU A 285 16.47 -22.03 11.33
CA LEU A 285 15.45 -21.04 11.66
C LEU A 285 14.22 -21.20 10.77
N VAL A 286 14.40 -21.75 9.57
CA VAL A 286 13.33 -21.91 8.58
C VAL A 286 13.39 -23.27 7.90
N ARG A 287 12.23 -23.92 7.77
CA ARG A 287 12.02 -25.16 7.01
C ARG A 287 11.13 -24.85 5.82
N PHE A 288 11.67 -24.97 4.62
CA PHE A 288 10.90 -24.90 3.38
C PHE A 288 10.38 -26.28 3.03
N VAL A 289 9.08 -26.40 2.82
CA VAL A 289 8.41 -27.66 2.47
C VAL A 289 7.92 -27.55 1.04
N GLY A 290 8.40 -28.44 0.16
CA GLY A 290 8.12 -28.40 -1.27
C GLY A 290 9.41 -28.51 -2.10
N THR A 291 9.40 -27.94 -3.30
CA THR A 291 10.56 -27.92 -4.19
C THR A 291 11.22 -26.54 -4.20
N LEU A 292 12.55 -26.52 -4.05
CA LEU A 292 13.37 -25.34 -4.19
C LEU A 292 14.55 -25.67 -5.10
N ASP A 293 14.68 -24.95 -6.20
CA ASP A 293 15.79 -25.06 -7.14
C ASP A 293 16.68 -23.81 -7.04
N ASP A 294 17.33 -23.66 -5.89
CA ASP A 294 18.20 -22.53 -5.58
C ASP A 294 19.40 -23.01 -4.74
N PRO A 295 20.60 -23.15 -5.35
CA PRO A 295 21.81 -23.57 -4.65
C PRO A 295 22.27 -22.62 -3.55
N SER A 296 22.02 -21.31 -3.70
CA SER A 296 22.50 -20.30 -2.76
C SER A 296 21.67 -20.32 -1.47
N LEU A 297 20.35 -20.49 -1.59
CA LEU A 297 19.44 -20.68 -0.46
C LEU A 297 19.65 -22.03 0.22
N THR A 298 19.78 -23.11 -0.54
CA THR A 298 19.97 -24.47 0.03
C THR A 298 21.33 -24.64 0.73
N ALA A 299 22.31 -23.81 0.42
CA ALA A 299 23.60 -23.77 1.12
C ALA A 299 23.55 -23.03 2.47
N LEU A 300 22.47 -22.30 2.78
CA LEU A 300 22.38 -21.54 4.03
C LEU A 300 22.20 -22.47 5.24
N PRO A 301 23.04 -22.34 6.29
CA PRO A 301 22.98 -23.23 7.46
C PRO A 301 21.72 -23.03 8.32
N VAL A 302 20.99 -21.94 8.09
CA VAL A 302 19.76 -21.59 8.83
C VAL A 302 18.49 -22.11 8.16
N LEU A 303 18.63 -22.76 7.00
CA LEU A 303 17.52 -23.19 6.16
C LEU A 303 17.63 -24.70 5.92
N ASP A 304 16.50 -25.38 6.07
CA ASP A 304 16.35 -26.78 5.67
C ASP A 304 15.22 -26.92 4.64
N VAL A 305 15.36 -27.88 3.72
CA VAL A 305 14.37 -28.13 2.65
C VAL A 305 13.83 -29.55 2.79
N VAL A 306 12.52 -29.65 3.02
CA VAL A 306 11.78 -30.90 3.10
C VAL A 306 11.01 -31.08 1.79
N ALA A 307 11.48 -32.00 0.94
CA ALA A 307 10.80 -32.33 -0.30
C ALA A 307 9.40 -32.92 -0.03
N SER A 308 8.38 -32.38 -0.69
CA SER A 308 7.00 -32.88 -0.60
C SER A 308 6.19 -32.56 -1.86
N ASP A 309 5.35 -33.51 -2.27
CA ASP A 309 4.36 -33.34 -3.33
C ASP A 309 3.04 -32.72 -2.81
N ASN A 310 2.85 -32.65 -1.49
CA ASN A 310 1.74 -31.95 -0.84
C ASN A 310 2.26 -31.00 0.25
N PRO A 311 2.83 -29.84 -0.15
CA PRO A 311 3.50 -28.91 0.76
C PRO A 311 2.65 -28.47 1.96
N CYS A 312 1.36 -28.22 1.76
CA CYS A 312 0.48 -27.71 2.84
C CYS A 312 0.25 -28.76 3.95
N ALA A 313 0.04 -30.02 3.58
CA ALA A 313 -0.15 -31.10 4.55
C ALA A 313 1.17 -31.38 5.29
N THR A 314 2.26 -31.57 4.56
CA THR A 314 3.58 -31.84 5.16
C THR A 314 4.07 -30.68 6.02
N ALA A 315 3.81 -29.42 5.64
CA ALA A 315 4.16 -28.28 6.48
C ALA A 315 3.41 -28.26 7.83
N SER A 316 2.16 -28.72 7.83
CA SER A 316 1.39 -28.87 9.07
C SER A 316 2.01 -29.93 10.00
N GLU A 317 2.46 -31.04 9.43
CA GLU A 317 3.13 -32.14 10.15
C GLU A 317 4.49 -31.70 10.71
N VAL A 318 5.33 -31.09 9.87
CA VAL A 318 6.65 -30.56 10.25
C VAL A 318 6.53 -29.53 11.37
N PHE A 319 5.54 -28.62 11.30
CA PHE A 319 5.31 -27.66 12.37
C PHE A 319 4.91 -28.36 13.68
N ALA A 320 4.01 -29.33 13.62
CA ALA A 320 3.55 -30.05 14.81
C ALA A 320 4.70 -30.82 15.49
N GLU A 321 5.60 -31.41 14.71
CA GLU A 321 6.80 -32.09 15.21
C GLU A 321 7.76 -31.12 15.90
N ASP A 322 8.12 -30.01 15.23
CA ASP A 322 9.01 -28.99 15.81
C ASP A 322 8.40 -28.37 17.07
N ALA A 323 7.10 -28.03 17.02
CA ALA A 323 6.40 -27.44 18.17
C ALA A 323 6.32 -28.41 19.36
N ALA A 324 6.19 -29.72 19.14
CA ALA A 324 6.24 -30.73 20.21
C ALA A 324 7.62 -30.81 20.88
N HIS A 325 8.71 -30.64 20.13
CA HIS A 325 10.06 -30.54 20.70
C HIS A 325 10.22 -29.27 21.55
N PHE A 326 9.74 -28.12 21.05
CA PHE A 326 9.74 -26.87 21.81
C PHE A 326 8.84 -26.92 23.06
N ALA A 327 7.72 -27.65 23.02
CA ALA A 327 6.83 -27.79 24.17
C ALA A 327 7.54 -28.44 25.37
N GLN A 328 8.34 -29.49 25.12
CA GLN A 328 9.14 -30.13 26.16
C GLN A 328 10.16 -29.16 26.78
N LEU A 329 10.78 -28.34 25.94
CA LEU A 329 11.78 -27.35 26.35
C LEU A 329 11.17 -26.22 27.19
N PHE A 330 10.09 -25.60 26.72
CA PHE A 330 9.42 -24.51 27.42
C PHE A 330 8.75 -25.00 28.71
N ALA A 331 8.18 -26.21 28.71
CA ALA A 331 7.71 -26.83 29.95
C ALA A 331 8.85 -26.94 30.97
N ALA A 332 10.00 -27.49 30.57
CA ALA A 332 11.16 -27.60 31.46
C ALA A 332 11.67 -26.24 31.95
N ALA A 333 11.68 -25.21 31.10
CA ALA A 333 12.09 -23.85 31.48
C ALA A 333 11.13 -23.23 32.50
N ARG A 334 9.80 -23.34 32.29
CA ARG A 334 8.80 -22.83 33.23
C ARG A 334 8.80 -23.60 34.56
N ILE A 335 8.95 -24.92 34.52
CA ILE A 335 9.18 -25.74 35.73
C ILE A 335 10.41 -25.23 36.47
N ALA A 336 11.51 -24.93 35.75
CA ALA A 336 12.73 -24.47 36.37
C ALA A 336 12.52 -23.14 37.12
N VAL A 337 11.81 -22.19 36.53
CA VAL A 337 11.46 -20.91 37.19
C VAL A 337 10.65 -21.17 38.46
N LEU A 338 9.57 -21.95 38.36
CA LEU A 338 8.71 -22.26 39.50
C LEU A 338 9.46 -22.98 40.64
N GLU A 339 10.41 -23.84 40.31
CA GLU A 339 11.24 -24.55 41.29
C GLU A 339 12.28 -23.67 41.96
N ILE A 340 12.95 -22.80 41.19
CA ILE A 340 13.93 -21.82 41.67
C ILE A 340 13.27 -20.84 42.63
N ASP A 341 12.07 -20.36 42.30
CA ASP A 341 11.32 -19.41 43.12
C ASP A 341 10.55 -20.09 44.27
N GLY A 342 10.50 -21.42 44.29
CA GLY A 342 9.77 -22.18 45.32
C GLY A 342 8.25 -22.11 45.19
N ASN A 343 7.73 -21.74 44.01
CA ASN A 343 6.31 -21.54 43.72
C ASN A 343 5.64 -22.76 43.07
N TYR A 344 6.36 -23.88 42.89
CA TYR A 344 5.79 -25.08 42.27
C TYR A 344 4.80 -25.80 43.20
N ASP A 345 3.52 -25.75 42.85
CA ASP A 345 2.46 -26.58 43.43
C ASP A 345 2.17 -27.84 42.57
N PRO A 346 2.50 -29.06 43.04
CA PRO A 346 2.23 -30.30 42.33
C PRO A 346 0.75 -30.54 42.00
N ALA A 347 -0.18 -30.09 42.85
CA ALA A 347 -1.61 -30.34 42.64
C ALA A 347 -2.17 -29.59 41.41
N ILE A 348 -1.54 -28.48 41.04
CA ILE A 348 -1.94 -27.63 39.91
C ILE A 348 -1.03 -27.89 38.71
N HIS A 349 0.28 -27.82 38.92
CA HIS A 349 1.24 -27.77 37.82
C HIS A 349 1.48 -29.14 37.16
N ASP A 350 1.44 -30.25 37.90
CA ASP A 350 1.70 -31.57 37.29
C ASP A 350 0.62 -31.89 36.23
N SER A 351 -0.65 -31.58 36.52
CA SER A 351 -1.75 -31.76 35.56
C SER A 351 -1.65 -30.79 34.39
N TRP A 352 -1.19 -29.56 34.62
CA TRP A 352 -1.07 -28.54 33.56
C TRP A 352 0.07 -28.86 32.59
N PHE A 353 1.24 -29.24 33.11
CA PHE A 353 2.39 -29.63 32.29
C PHE A 353 2.21 -30.96 31.54
N ALA A 354 1.34 -31.85 32.01
CA ALA A 354 1.05 -33.12 31.34
C ALA A 354 0.35 -32.93 29.98
N SER A 355 -0.38 -31.83 29.78
CA SER A 355 -1.05 -31.47 28.52
C SER A 355 -0.46 -30.20 27.89
N PHE A 356 0.79 -29.86 28.22
CA PHE A 356 1.43 -28.65 27.69
C PHE A 356 1.82 -28.85 26.23
N ASP A 357 1.19 -28.07 25.35
CA ASP A 357 1.40 -28.07 23.91
C ASP A 357 1.59 -26.64 23.38
N TRP A 358 1.73 -26.52 22.07
CA TRP A 358 2.02 -25.25 21.41
C TRP A 358 0.91 -24.21 21.59
N GLN A 359 -0.34 -24.64 21.81
CA GLN A 359 -1.44 -23.72 22.09
C GLN A 359 -1.26 -22.98 23.42
N ALA A 360 -0.42 -23.47 24.32
CA ALA A 360 -0.10 -22.84 25.60
C ALA A 360 1.14 -21.92 25.56
N PHE A 361 1.79 -21.78 24.40
CA PHE A 361 2.95 -20.91 24.24
C PHE A 361 2.52 -19.43 24.36
N SER A 362 3.37 -18.64 25.00
CA SER A 362 3.31 -17.18 24.91
C SER A 362 3.72 -16.72 23.51
N ASP A 363 3.38 -15.49 23.15
CA ASP A 363 3.80 -14.90 21.87
C ASP A 363 5.33 -14.95 21.72
N ALA A 364 6.08 -14.63 22.79
CA ALA A 364 7.53 -14.69 22.78
C ALA A 364 8.09 -16.11 22.53
N GLU A 365 7.49 -17.14 23.12
CA GLU A 365 7.87 -18.54 22.90
C GLU A 365 7.49 -19.01 21.48
N MET A 366 6.33 -18.62 20.98
CA MET A 366 5.91 -18.94 19.61
C MET A 366 6.89 -18.39 18.58
N GLN A 367 7.43 -17.20 18.84
CA GLN A 367 8.42 -16.55 18.00
C GLN A 367 9.80 -17.24 18.02
N LEU A 368 10.06 -18.18 18.93
CA LEU A 368 11.29 -18.99 18.95
C LEU A 368 11.17 -20.27 18.11
N VAL A 369 9.95 -20.75 17.88
CA VAL A 369 9.68 -21.98 17.10
C VAL A 369 10.19 -21.79 15.67
N THR A 370 10.78 -22.84 15.10
CA THR A 370 11.26 -22.86 13.71
C THR A 370 10.12 -22.49 12.75
N ARG A 371 10.39 -21.59 11.80
CA ARG A 371 9.38 -21.15 10.83
C ARG A 371 9.21 -22.17 9.74
N VAL A 372 7.98 -22.60 9.49
CA VAL A 372 7.67 -23.54 8.42
C VAL A 372 6.99 -22.78 7.28
N VAL A 373 7.54 -22.92 6.07
CA VAL A 373 7.01 -22.30 4.86
C VAL A 373 6.70 -23.38 3.82
N ALA A 374 5.43 -23.52 3.44
CA ALA A 374 5.01 -24.33 2.31
C ALA A 374 5.27 -23.57 1.01
N LEU A 375 6.22 -24.06 0.21
CA LEU A 375 6.50 -23.60 -1.14
C LEU A 375 5.66 -24.39 -2.13
N VAL A 376 4.73 -23.72 -2.81
CA VAL A 376 3.73 -24.40 -3.62
C VAL A 376 3.33 -23.56 -4.83
N SER A 377 3.09 -24.21 -5.97
CA SER A 377 2.62 -23.50 -7.17
C SER A 377 1.15 -23.08 -7.03
N ALA A 378 0.80 -21.96 -7.65
CA ALA A 378 -0.57 -21.47 -7.67
C ALA A 378 -1.52 -22.49 -8.30
N ASP A 379 -1.05 -23.18 -9.34
CA ASP A 379 -1.79 -24.21 -10.07
C ASP A 379 -2.14 -25.40 -9.15
N HIS A 380 -1.19 -25.83 -8.31
CA HIS A 380 -1.45 -26.90 -7.35
C HIS A 380 -2.41 -26.44 -6.24
N LEU A 381 -2.27 -25.21 -5.74
CA LEU A 381 -3.17 -24.65 -4.73
C LEU A 381 -4.63 -24.54 -5.22
N ALA A 382 -4.82 -24.14 -6.47
CA ALA A 382 -6.15 -23.99 -7.07
C ALA A 382 -6.74 -25.32 -7.58
N GLY A 383 -5.90 -26.33 -7.84
CA GLY A 383 -6.28 -27.67 -8.30
C GLY A 383 -6.21 -28.72 -7.20
N ASP A 384 -5.33 -29.71 -7.37
CA ASP A 384 -5.25 -30.93 -6.55
C ASP A 384 -4.94 -30.67 -5.07
N GLY A 385 -4.23 -29.58 -4.76
CA GLY A 385 -3.84 -29.18 -3.41
C GLY A 385 -4.90 -28.39 -2.66
N LEU A 386 -6.00 -27.99 -3.30
CA LEU A 386 -7.04 -27.14 -2.68
C LEU A 386 -7.58 -27.69 -1.34
N PRO A 387 -7.83 -29.02 -1.18
CA PRO A 387 -8.32 -29.56 0.09
C PRO A 387 -7.32 -29.43 1.25
N SER A 388 -6.03 -29.74 1.03
CA SER A 388 -5.01 -29.62 2.08
C SER A 388 -4.68 -28.16 2.36
N PHE A 389 -4.70 -27.31 1.34
CA PHE A 389 -4.55 -25.87 1.47
C PHE A 389 -5.66 -25.26 2.33
N SER A 390 -6.94 -25.53 2.01
CA SER A 390 -8.08 -25.02 2.79
C SER A 390 -8.06 -25.55 4.23
N HIS A 391 -7.68 -26.81 4.43
CA HIS A 391 -7.52 -27.35 5.79
C HIS A 391 -6.45 -26.62 6.58
N LEU A 392 -5.29 -26.34 5.97
CA LEU A 392 -4.21 -25.58 6.60
C LEU A 392 -4.66 -24.16 6.95
N LEU A 393 -5.32 -23.44 6.04
CA LEU A 393 -5.86 -22.10 6.31
C LEU A 393 -6.87 -22.09 7.47
N GLY A 394 -7.62 -23.19 7.68
CA GLY A 394 -8.55 -23.35 8.79
C GLY A 394 -7.92 -23.84 10.11
N SER A 395 -6.66 -24.25 10.10
CA SER A 395 -6.00 -24.97 11.22
C SER A 395 -5.49 -24.06 12.35
N ARG A 396 -5.39 -22.75 12.11
CA ARG A 396 -4.72 -21.75 12.98
C ARG A 396 -3.24 -22.02 13.22
N LEU A 397 -2.61 -22.94 12.50
CA LEU A 397 -1.18 -23.18 12.59
C LEU A 397 -0.41 -21.96 12.03
N PRO A 398 0.67 -21.50 12.69
CA PRO A 398 1.48 -20.38 12.23
C PRO A 398 2.45 -20.79 11.09
N VAL A 399 1.91 -21.48 10.08
CA VAL A 399 2.62 -21.91 8.86
C VAL A 399 2.45 -20.85 7.79
N GLN A 400 3.52 -20.57 7.06
CA GLN A 400 3.49 -19.65 5.92
C GLN A 400 3.27 -20.44 4.63
N VAL A 401 2.37 -20.00 3.77
CA VAL A 401 2.19 -20.54 2.42
C VAL A 401 2.69 -19.49 1.45
N LEU A 402 3.68 -19.83 0.63
CA LEU A 402 4.25 -18.92 -0.35
C LEU A 402 4.08 -19.50 -1.75
N THR A 403 3.51 -18.70 -2.63
CA THR A 403 3.28 -19.07 -4.03
C THR A 403 3.59 -17.93 -4.97
N TRP A 404 4.02 -18.28 -6.18
CA TRP A 404 4.27 -17.33 -7.26
C TRP A 404 3.08 -17.28 -8.20
N ILE A 405 2.59 -16.06 -8.48
CA ILE A 405 1.41 -15.82 -9.33
C ILE A 405 1.83 -15.31 -10.70
N ARG A 406 1.40 -16.02 -11.75
CA ARG A 406 1.40 -15.52 -13.13
C ARG A 406 0.18 -14.61 -13.29
N ALA A 407 0.40 -13.29 -13.28
CA ALA A 407 -0.70 -12.33 -13.23
C ALA A 407 -1.59 -12.27 -14.49
N TYR A 408 -1.17 -12.88 -15.61
CA TYR A 408 -1.99 -12.98 -16.83
C TYR A 408 -2.81 -14.27 -16.90
N ASP A 409 -2.51 -15.24 -16.02
CA ASP A 409 -2.98 -16.62 -16.14
C ASP A 409 -4.08 -16.93 -15.10
N ASN A 410 -4.85 -17.99 -15.35
CA ASN A 410 -5.78 -18.54 -14.38
C ASN A 410 -5.16 -19.77 -13.70
N PRO A 411 -4.81 -19.72 -12.40
CA PRO A 411 -4.20 -20.87 -11.74
C PRO A 411 -5.13 -22.09 -11.67
N ALA A 412 -6.45 -21.92 -11.82
CA ALA A 412 -7.40 -23.03 -11.87
C ALA A 412 -7.62 -23.60 -13.28
N ALA A 413 -6.96 -23.07 -14.32
CA ALA A 413 -7.11 -23.56 -15.68
C ALA A 413 -6.65 -25.01 -15.81
N ARG A 414 -7.45 -25.84 -16.50
CA ARG A 414 -7.10 -27.25 -16.73
C ARG A 414 -6.15 -27.40 -17.91
N ALA A 415 -5.49 -28.54 -17.98
CA ALA A 415 -4.63 -28.87 -19.11
C ALA A 415 -5.39 -28.76 -20.45
N GLY A 416 -4.95 -27.84 -21.31
CA GLY A 416 -5.55 -27.55 -22.62
C GLY A 416 -6.55 -26.41 -22.64
N GLU A 417 -6.90 -25.82 -21.49
CA GLU A 417 -7.67 -24.58 -21.38
C GLU A 417 -6.73 -23.37 -21.45
N GLY A 418 -7.17 -22.30 -22.12
CA GLY A 418 -6.51 -21.01 -22.11
C GLY A 418 -6.81 -20.20 -20.84
N PRO A 419 -6.01 -19.15 -20.55
CA PRO A 419 -6.19 -18.30 -19.37
C PRO A 419 -7.58 -17.68 -19.19
N PHE A 420 -8.31 -17.49 -20.31
CA PHE A 420 -9.58 -16.77 -20.35
C PHE A 420 -10.79 -17.67 -20.66
N ASP A 421 -10.60 -19.00 -20.73
CA ASP A 421 -11.70 -19.94 -21.01
C ASP A 421 -12.68 -20.07 -19.84
N THR A 422 -12.21 -19.78 -18.63
CA THR A 422 -13.02 -19.77 -17.39
C THR A 422 -12.66 -18.57 -16.52
N TYR A 423 -13.56 -18.21 -15.61
CA TYR A 423 -13.28 -17.16 -14.62
C TYR A 423 -12.06 -17.51 -13.77
N ARG A 424 -11.23 -16.50 -13.53
CA ARG A 424 -9.99 -16.66 -12.78
C ARG A 424 -10.27 -16.98 -11.31
N PHE A 425 -9.55 -17.95 -10.77
CA PHE A 425 -9.63 -18.28 -9.35
C PHE A 425 -8.74 -17.37 -8.51
N GLU A 426 -9.35 -16.46 -7.75
CA GLU A 426 -8.65 -15.48 -6.92
C GLU A 426 -8.24 -16.06 -5.56
N LEU A 427 -7.00 -16.55 -5.48
CA LEU A 427 -6.43 -17.14 -4.26
C LEU A 427 -6.43 -16.18 -3.07
N ALA A 428 -6.25 -14.87 -3.30
CA ALA A 428 -6.24 -13.88 -2.22
C ALA A 428 -7.61 -13.79 -1.56
N TYR A 429 -8.66 -13.65 -2.38
CA TYR A 429 -10.04 -13.60 -1.91
C TYR A 429 -10.48 -14.90 -1.23
N PHE A 430 -10.01 -16.05 -1.74
CA PHE A 430 -10.19 -17.34 -1.06
C PHE A 430 -9.55 -17.35 0.34
N GLY A 431 -8.34 -16.79 0.47
CA GLY A 431 -7.66 -16.60 1.76
C GLY A 431 -8.45 -15.68 2.70
N VAL A 432 -8.96 -14.55 2.21
CA VAL A 432 -9.80 -13.60 2.98
C VAL A 432 -11.04 -14.31 3.55
N GLY A 433 -11.64 -15.23 2.78
CA GLY A 433 -12.78 -16.04 3.22
C GLY A 433 -12.55 -16.86 4.49
N HIS A 434 -11.29 -17.18 4.82
CA HIS A 434 -10.93 -17.93 6.04
C HIS A 434 -10.83 -17.04 7.30
N ARG A 435 -10.91 -15.72 7.17
CA ARG A 435 -11.05 -14.68 8.23
C ARG A 435 -9.92 -14.56 9.26
N HIS A 436 -9.14 -15.62 9.46
CA HIS A 436 -8.07 -15.72 10.46
C HIS A 436 -6.68 -15.92 9.83
N VAL A 437 -6.58 -15.71 8.51
CA VAL A 437 -5.35 -15.84 7.73
C VAL A 437 -4.80 -14.45 7.46
N VAL A 438 -3.49 -14.26 7.61
CA VAL A 438 -2.82 -13.07 7.08
C VAL A 438 -2.65 -13.28 5.58
N VAL A 439 -3.27 -12.43 4.75
CA VAL A 439 -3.18 -12.53 3.29
C VAL A 439 -2.31 -11.40 2.79
N ALA A 440 -1.22 -11.71 2.10
CA ALA A 440 -0.30 -10.73 1.52
C ALA A 440 -0.17 -11.01 0.01
N GLN A 441 -0.90 -10.25 -0.80
CA GLN A 441 -0.73 -10.17 -2.24
C GLN A 441 0.20 -9.00 -2.56
N SER A 442 1.35 -9.29 -3.17
CA SER A 442 2.37 -8.28 -3.47
C SER A 442 3.17 -8.61 -4.72
N SER A 443 3.99 -7.66 -5.15
CA SER A 443 4.95 -7.82 -6.25
C SER A 443 6.37 -7.79 -5.70
N ALA A 444 7.24 -8.68 -6.20
CA ALA A 444 8.67 -8.63 -5.89
C ALA A 444 9.30 -7.30 -6.33
N ALA A 445 8.71 -6.59 -7.30
CA ALA A 445 9.18 -5.27 -7.70
C ALA A 445 9.03 -4.20 -6.59
N ARG A 446 8.06 -4.38 -5.67
CA ARG A 446 7.78 -3.48 -4.54
C ARG A 446 8.28 -4.12 -3.23
N HIS A 447 9.58 -4.02 -2.98
CA HIS A 447 10.23 -4.68 -1.84
C HIS A 447 9.67 -4.26 -0.46
N GLN A 448 9.25 -3.01 -0.31
CA GLN A 448 8.68 -2.51 0.95
C GLN A 448 7.34 -3.18 1.27
N ASP A 449 6.46 -3.31 0.28
CA ASP A 449 5.17 -3.99 0.40
C ASP A 449 5.35 -5.47 0.69
N LEU A 450 6.30 -6.10 -0.01
CA LEU A 450 6.66 -7.50 0.19
C LEU A 450 7.16 -7.76 1.62
N LEU A 451 8.10 -6.95 2.11
CA LEU A 451 8.61 -7.05 3.48
C LEU A 451 7.52 -6.75 4.51
N SER A 452 6.63 -5.79 4.25
CA SER A 452 5.50 -5.49 5.13
C SER A 452 4.57 -6.69 5.26
N GLY A 453 4.28 -7.40 4.17
CA GLY A 453 3.50 -8.64 4.19
C GLY A 453 4.19 -9.76 4.98
N PHE A 454 5.49 -9.97 4.76
CA PHE A 454 6.27 -10.96 5.49
C PHE A 454 6.31 -10.67 6.99
N LEU A 455 6.66 -9.44 7.37
CA LEU A 455 6.72 -9.03 8.77
C LEU A 455 5.36 -9.13 9.45
N CYS A 456 4.28 -8.70 8.78
CA CYS A 456 2.92 -8.84 9.28
C CYS A 456 2.58 -10.31 9.59
N ALA A 457 2.93 -11.24 8.69
CA ALA A 457 2.63 -12.64 8.89
C ALA A 457 3.53 -13.30 9.94
N LEU A 458 4.83 -12.94 9.99
CA LEU A 458 5.79 -13.46 10.97
C LEU A 458 5.51 -12.98 12.39
N ASP A 459 5.06 -11.74 12.55
CA ASP A 459 4.65 -11.18 13.84
C ASP A 459 3.28 -11.71 14.29
N SER A 460 2.48 -12.27 13.37
CA SER A 460 1.24 -12.98 13.70
C SER A 460 1.51 -14.44 14.12
N ASN A 461 0.66 -14.98 15.00
CA ASN A 461 0.65 -16.42 15.34
C ASN A 461 -0.36 -17.18 14.46
N ARG A 462 -0.48 -16.79 13.19
CA ARG A 462 -1.51 -17.27 12.26
C ARG A 462 -0.89 -17.81 10.99
N THR A 463 -1.70 -18.54 10.22
CA THR A 463 -1.31 -18.94 8.88
C THR A 463 -1.16 -17.69 8.01
N GLY A 464 -0.03 -17.57 7.32
CA GLY A 464 0.20 -16.51 6.34
C GLY A 464 0.08 -17.05 4.93
N LEU A 465 -0.56 -16.31 4.04
CA LEU A 465 -0.68 -16.62 2.61
C LEU A 465 -0.02 -15.51 1.80
N HIS A 466 1.10 -15.83 1.17
CA HIS A 466 1.92 -14.90 0.38
C HIS A 466 1.76 -15.20 -1.10
N LEU A 467 1.13 -14.28 -1.84
CA LEU A 467 0.86 -14.37 -3.27
C LEU A 467 1.74 -13.37 -4.01
N ILE A 468 2.82 -13.85 -4.63
CA ILE A 468 3.90 -13.00 -5.10
C ILE A 468 3.97 -13.01 -6.62
N ASN A 469 3.79 -11.86 -7.26
CA ASN A 469 4.15 -11.69 -8.65
C ASN A 469 5.63 -11.33 -8.79
N ARG A 470 6.35 -11.98 -9.71
CA ARG A 470 7.78 -11.72 -9.97
C ARG A 470 8.07 -11.31 -11.42
N GLY A 471 7.02 -11.03 -12.19
CA GLY A 471 7.10 -10.84 -13.63
C GLY A 471 7.41 -12.14 -14.39
N THR A 472 7.24 -12.09 -15.71
CA THR A 472 7.55 -13.22 -16.59
C THR A 472 9.06 -13.31 -16.79
N GLN A 473 9.65 -14.43 -16.36
CA GLN A 473 11.08 -14.66 -16.48
C GLN A 473 11.38 -15.20 -17.89
N SER A 474 12.15 -14.45 -18.68
CA SER A 474 12.58 -14.88 -20.01
C SER A 474 13.97 -15.51 -19.93
N THR A 475 14.19 -16.59 -20.68
CA THR A 475 15.52 -17.17 -20.87
C THR A 475 16.30 -16.51 -22.02
N ALA A 476 15.71 -15.53 -22.70
CA ALA A 476 16.38 -14.78 -23.75
C ALA A 476 17.48 -13.87 -23.17
N GLU A 477 18.64 -13.80 -23.83
CA GLU A 477 19.76 -12.93 -23.41
C GLU A 477 19.37 -11.45 -23.33
N LYS A 478 18.38 -11.02 -24.12
CA LYS A 478 17.81 -9.66 -24.08
C LYS A 478 16.29 -9.75 -24.20
N PRO A 479 15.56 -9.82 -23.09
CA PRO A 479 14.10 -9.74 -23.13
C PRO A 479 13.67 -8.35 -23.66
N LEU A 480 12.45 -8.27 -24.20
CA LEU A 480 11.87 -6.98 -24.63
C LEU A 480 11.74 -5.99 -23.47
N LEU A 481 11.56 -6.51 -22.26
CA LEU A 481 11.39 -5.76 -21.04
C LEU A 481 11.91 -6.61 -19.87
N ASP A 482 12.60 -5.98 -18.91
CA ASP A 482 13.10 -6.66 -17.71
C ASP A 482 11.94 -7.20 -16.85
N ALA A 483 12.16 -8.34 -16.17
CA ALA A 483 11.13 -8.97 -15.35
C ALA A 483 10.62 -8.05 -14.22
N TRP A 484 11.44 -7.11 -13.73
CA TRP A 484 11.04 -6.10 -12.76
C TRP A 484 9.94 -5.18 -13.32
N PHE A 485 10.08 -4.72 -14.56
CA PHE A 485 9.07 -3.89 -15.21
C PHE A 485 7.80 -4.68 -15.52
N VAL A 486 7.92 -5.95 -15.94
CA VAL A 486 6.74 -6.81 -16.12
C VAL A 486 5.99 -6.99 -14.79
N ALA A 487 6.72 -7.18 -13.68
CA ALA A 487 6.13 -7.31 -12.36
C ALA A 487 5.49 -6.01 -11.83
N SER A 488 6.04 -4.85 -12.23
CA SER A 488 5.48 -3.54 -11.91
C SER A 488 4.24 -3.26 -12.75
N ALA A 489 4.26 -3.58 -14.04
CA ALA A 489 3.12 -3.44 -14.94
C ALA A 489 1.91 -4.27 -14.47
N ALA A 490 2.12 -5.45 -13.86
CA ALA A 490 1.05 -6.25 -13.30
C ALA A 490 0.29 -5.55 -12.15
N LEU A 491 0.97 -4.69 -11.38
CA LEU A 491 0.38 -3.88 -10.32
C LEU A 491 -0.44 -2.74 -10.92
N GLU A 492 0.17 -1.97 -11.83
CA GLU A 492 -0.47 -0.84 -12.53
C GLU A 492 -1.74 -1.29 -13.26
N SER A 493 -1.67 -2.39 -14.00
CA SER A 493 -2.78 -2.91 -14.82
C SER A 493 -3.88 -3.64 -14.03
N ARG A 494 -3.83 -3.58 -12.70
CA ARG A 494 -4.75 -4.30 -11.79
C ARG A 494 -4.79 -5.83 -12.02
N ALA A 495 -3.76 -6.39 -12.67
CA ALA A 495 -3.65 -7.83 -12.91
C ALA A 495 -3.31 -8.60 -11.63
N HIS A 496 -2.54 -7.94 -10.75
CA HIS A 496 -2.11 -8.43 -9.45
C HIS A 496 -1.95 -7.24 -8.49
N PRO A 497 -3.07 -6.66 -8.01
CA PRO A 497 -3.04 -5.50 -7.12
C PRO A 497 -2.39 -5.84 -5.77
N TYR A 498 -1.88 -4.83 -5.07
CA TYR A 498 -1.44 -4.98 -3.70
C TYR A 498 -2.64 -5.16 -2.76
N LEU A 499 -2.56 -6.16 -1.88
CA LEU A 499 -3.54 -6.40 -0.83
C LEU A 499 -2.84 -7.00 0.38
N LEU A 500 -2.94 -6.34 1.53
CA LEU A 500 -2.50 -6.91 2.81
C LEU A 500 -3.68 -6.96 3.78
N VAL A 501 -4.07 -8.17 4.20
CA VAL A 501 -5.12 -8.39 5.19
C VAL A 501 -4.48 -8.92 6.46
N ASN A 502 -4.58 -8.13 7.54
CA ASN A 502 -4.16 -8.53 8.87
C ASN A 502 -5.39 -8.70 9.78
N PRO A 503 -5.78 -9.95 10.12
CA PRO A 503 -6.94 -10.21 10.96
C PRO A 503 -6.79 -9.75 12.42
N ASP A 504 -5.58 -9.40 12.88
CA ASP A 504 -5.33 -8.92 14.25
C ASP A 504 -5.43 -7.39 14.39
N ARG A 505 -5.62 -6.63 13.29
CA ARG A 505 -5.67 -5.15 13.35
C ARG A 505 -6.99 -4.57 13.85
N GLY A 506 -8.07 -5.35 13.82
CA GLY A 506 -9.40 -4.88 14.17
C GLY A 506 -10.49 -5.87 13.80
N ASP A 507 -11.73 -5.52 14.10
CA ASP A 507 -12.89 -6.38 13.85
C ASP A 507 -13.53 -6.08 12.48
N HIS A 508 -13.33 -4.87 11.96
CA HIS A 508 -13.91 -4.42 10.69
C HIS A 508 -12.98 -4.71 9.50
N ALA A 509 -13.55 -4.88 8.29
CA ALA A 509 -12.73 -5.12 7.09
C ALA A 509 -11.79 -3.96 6.80
N ALA A 510 -12.29 -2.72 6.84
CA ALA A 510 -11.50 -1.50 6.60
C ALA A 510 -10.32 -1.32 7.58
N GLU A 511 -10.39 -1.87 8.80
CA GLU A 511 -9.27 -1.82 9.76
C GLU A 511 -8.19 -2.88 9.46
N ARG A 512 -8.62 -4.01 8.91
CA ARG A 512 -7.79 -5.19 8.64
C ARG A 512 -7.09 -5.12 7.29
N VAL A 513 -7.68 -4.44 6.32
CA VAL A 513 -7.18 -4.37 4.95
C VAL A 513 -6.33 -3.13 4.73
N SER A 514 -5.11 -3.33 4.27
CA SER A 514 -4.24 -2.29 3.73
C SER A 514 -4.22 -2.39 2.21
N PHE A 515 -4.47 -1.25 1.57
CA PHE A 515 -4.65 -1.12 0.13
C PHE A 515 -3.80 0.01 -0.48
N SER A 516 -3.03 0.72 0.34
CA SER A 516 -2.27 1.92 -0.03
C SER A 516 -1.07 1.67 -0.96
N GLY A 517 -0.65 0.41 -1.14
CA GLY A 517 0.44 0.05 -2.05
C GLY A 517 0.06 0.11 -3.54
N ASN A 518 -1.19 0.46 -3.86
CA ASN A 518 -1.68 0.55 -5.23
C ASN A 518 -1.58 1.99 -5.78
N PRO A 519 -1.10 2.17 -7.02
CA PRO A 519 -1.08 3.47 -7.70
C PRO A 519 -2.50 3.90 -8.09
N GLN A 520 -2.84 5.17 -7.85
CA GLN A 520 -4.15 5.77 -8.15
C GLN A 520 -5.31 4.87 -7.66
N ALA A 521 -5.28 4.52 -6.37
CA ALA A 521 -6.13 3.48 -5.76
C ALA A 521 -7.63 3.84 -5.71
N ASP A 522 -7.95 5.10 -5.90
CA ASP A 522 -9.27 5.70 -6.03
C ASP A 522 -9.73 5.84 -7.48
N SER A 523 -9.01 5.26 -8.44
CA SER A 523 -9.38 5.21 -9.85
C SER A 523 -9.49 3.76 -10.33
N ASP A 524 -10.34 3.50 -11.32
CA ASP A 524 -10.52 2.18 -11.93
C ASP A 524 -9.23 1.68 -12.63
N TRP A 525 -8.55 2.59 -13.31
CA TRP A 525 -7.25 2.40 -13.95
C TRP A 525 -6.33 3.58 -13.65
N PRO A 526 -5.02 3.36 -13.47
CA PRO A 526 -4.08 4.47 -13.40
C PRO A 526 -3.94 5.12 -14.77
N VAL A 527 -3.94 6.46 -14.80
CA VAL A 527 -3.76 7.26 -16.00
C VAL A 527 -2.37 7.90 -15.98
N GLU A 528 -1.63 7.77 -17.07
CA GLU A 528 -0.29 8.33 -17.23
C GLU A 528 -0.21 9.09 -18.56
N THR A 529 0.58 10.17 -18.59
CA THR A 529 0.77 11.00 -19.78
C THR A 529 1.90 10.44 -20.65
N LEU A 530 1.60 10.23 -21.93
CA LEU A 530 2.56 9.83 -22.96
C LEU A 530 2.96 11.04 -23.81
N GLU A 531 4.24 11.40 -23.76
CA GLU A 531 4.85 12.30 -24.73
C GLU A 531 5.21 11.57 -26.03
N TYR A 532 4.74 12.07 -27.17
CA TYR A 532 5.06 11.53 -28.49
C TYR A 532 5.21 12.66 -29.51
N ARG A 533 5.85 12.39 -30.65
CA ARG A 533 5.88 13.35 -31.77
C ARG A 533 4.76 13.06 -32.74
N SER A 534 3.99 14.08 -33.08
CA SER A 534 2.92 14.00 -34.05
C SER A 534 3.45 13.79 -35.48
N ALA A 535 2.54 13.52 -36.42
CA ALA A 535 2.87 13.46 -37.84
C ALA A 535 3.42 14.78 -38.43
N GLU A 536 3.32 15.89 -37.68
CA GLU A 536 3.82 17.22 -38.04
C GLU A 536 5.18 17.54 -37.37
N ASP A 537 5.81 16.56 -36.69
CA ASP A 537 7.06 16.67 -35.92
C ASP A 537 6.97 17.63 -34.71
N GLU A 538 5.75 17.86 -34.23
CA GLU A 538 5.49 18.59 -32.98
C GLU A 538 5.44 17.61 -31.79
N VAL A 539 5.95 18.02 -30.63
CA VAL A 539 5.81 17.23 -29.40
C VAL A 539 4.40 17.43 -28.88
N THR A 540 3.68 16.33 -28.69
CA THR A 540 2.30 16.28 -28.22
C THR A 540 2.20 15.30 -27.06
N GLU A 541 1.22 15.50 -26.20
CA GLU A 541 0.93 14.67 -25.04
C GLU A 541 -0.44 14.01 -25.22
N MET A 542 -0.58 12.78 -24.73
CA MET A 542 -1.87 12.10 -24.60
C MET A 542 -1.94 11.38 -23.25
N ASP A 543 -3.09 11.48 -22.59
CA ASP A 543 -3.34 10.73 -21.36
C ASP A 543 -3.85 9.32 -21.71
N LEU A 544 -3.24 8.32 -21.08
CA LEU A 544 -3.53 6.91 -21.35
C LEU A 544 -3.79 6.17 -20.04
N ALA A 545 -4.96 5.52 -19.96
CA ALA A 545 -5.23 4.53 -18.92
C ALA A 545 -4.42 3.26 -19.17
N PHE A 546 -3.73 2.74 -18.15
CA PHE A 546 -2.99 1.49 -18.24
C PHE A 546 -3.86 0.31 -17.76
N THR A 547 -4.42 -0.43 -18.72
CA THR A 547 -5.41 -1.48 -18.46
C THR A 547 -4.81 -2.89 -18.44
N PHE A 548 -5.61 -3.89 -18.05
CA PHE A 548 -5.20 -5.30 -18.17
C PHE A 548 -4.84 -5.72 -19.61
N ALA A 549 -5.44 -5.09 -20.63
CA ALA A 549 -5.12 -5.36 -22.03
C ALA A 549 -3.69 -4.91 -22.38
N ASP A 550 -3.23 -3.80 -21.82
CA ASP A 550 -1.85 -3.32 -21.97
C ASP A 550 -0.86 -4.31 -21.36
N TYR A 551 -1.14 -4.81 -20.16
CA TYR A 551 -0.33 -5.86 -19.56
C TYR A 551 -0.34 -7.17 -20.36
N ALA A 552 -1.49 -7.57 -20.90
CA ALA A 552 -1.62 -8.77 -21.72
C ALA A 552 -0.77 -8.69 -23.02
N LEU A 553 -0.56 -7.50 -23.57
CA LEU A 553 0.30 -7.30 -24.75
C LEU A 553 1.77 -7.66 -24.48
N LEU A 554 2.23 -7.61 -23.22
CA LEU A 554 3.56 -8.05 -22.82
C LEU A 554 3.76 -9.56 -22.93
N MET A 555 2.67 -10.34 -23.02
CA MET A 555 2.70 -11.80 -23.05
C MET A 555 2.59 -12.32 -24.49
N PRO A 556 3.66 -12.90 -25.07
CA PRO A 556 3.62 -13.41 -26.44
C PRO A 556 2.52 -14.45 -26.67
N GLU A 557 2.19 -15.24 -25.65
CA GLU A 557 1.15 -16.26 -25.68
C GLU A 557 -0.25 -15.66 -25.90
N LEU A 558 -0.46 -14.39 -25.51
CA LEU A 558 -1.74 -13.70 -25.63
C LEU A 558 -1.87 -12.85 -26.91
N HIS A 559 -0.83 -12.81 -27.76
CA HIS A 559 -0.84 -12.02 -29.00
C HIS A 559 -1.93 -12.42 -29.99
N GLU A 560 -2.52 -13.62 -29.84
CA GLU A 560 -3.67 -14.01 -30.64
C GLU A 560 -4.95 -13.19 -30.37
N HIS A 561 -5.02 -12.51 -29.22
CA HIS A 561 -6.11 -11.63 -28.84
C HIS A 561 -5.99 -10.20 -29.41
N PHE A 562 -4.94 -9.90 -30.18
CA PHE A 562 -4.68 -8.55 -30.71
C PHE A 562 -4.61 -8.52 -32.24
N ARG A 563 -5.14 -7.47 -32.86
CA ARG A 563 -4.94 -7.19 -34.30
C ARG A 563 -4.49 -5.77 -34.54
N VAL A 564 -3.49 -5.63 -35.42
CA VAL A 564 -2.94 -4.32 -35.81
C VAL A 564 -3.96 -3.60 -36.68
N VAL A 565 -4.29 -2.37 -36.30
CA VAL A 565 -5.09 -1.45 -37.13
C VAL A 565 -4.21 -0.91 -38.26
N PRO A 566 -4.70 -0.88 -39.52
CA PRO A 566 -3.95 -0.27 -40.61
C PRO A 566 -3.54 1.18 -40.32
N ALA A 567 -2.32 1.55 -40.71
CA ALA A 567 -1.80 2.89 -40.46
C ALA A 567 -2.67 3.98 -41.11
N GLY A 568 -2.93 5.07 -40.38
CA GLY A 568 -3.75 6.19 -40.84
C GLY A 568 -5.26 5.94 -40.84
N PHE A 569 -5.71 4.75 -40.40
CA PHE A 569 -7.14 4.46 -40.26
C PHE A 569 -7.69 5.09 -38.98
N GLU A 570 -8.74 5.90 -39.12
CA GLU A 570 -9.46 6.54 -38.02
C GLU A 570 -10.96 6.29 -38.17
N ALA A 571 -11.62 5.95 -37.08
CA ALA A 571 -13.06 5.77 -37.05
C ALA A 571 -13.59 6.18 -35.66
N PRO A 572 -14.76 6.83 -35.57
CA PRO A 572 -15.35 7.20 -34.28
C PRO A 572 -15.76 5.99 -33.44
N ASP A 573 -15.86 4.81 -34.06
CA ASP A 573 -16.19 3.56 -33.38
C ASP A 573 -14.96 2.91 -32.74
N LEU A 574 -13.74 3.36 -33.05
CA LEU A 574 -12.52 2.91 -32.38
C LEU A 574 -12.33 3.69 -31.09
N VAL A 575 -12.40 2.99 -29.97
CA VAL A 575 -12.27 3.58 -28.62
C VAL A 575 -11.24 2.83 -27.81
N THR A 576 -10.65 3.49 -26.82
CA THR A 576 -9.73 2.84 -25.88
C THR A 576 -10.46 1.81 -25.01
N VAL A 577 -9.72 0.87 -24.43
CA VAL A 577 -10.32 -0.22 -23.62
C VAL A 577 -11.07 0.33 -22.41
N ASP A 578 -10.53 1.33 -21.72
CA ASP A 578 -11.16 2.04 -20.60
C ASP A 578 -12.49 2.69 -21.04
N ALA A 579 -12.48 3.55 -22.07
CA ALA A 579 -13.69 4.16 -22.61
C ALA A 579 -14.75 3.13 -23.07
N PHE A 580 -14.32 1.98 -23.61
CA PHE A 580 -15.24 0.88 -23.92
C PHE A 580 -15.86 0.28 -22.66
N LEU A 581 -15.07 0.12 -21.59
CA LEU A 581 -15.55 -0.43 -20.33
C LEU A 581 -16.48 0.54 -19.58
N ASP A 582 -16.39 1.84 -19.83
CA ASP A 582 -17.28 2.82 -19.20
C ASP A 582 -18.51 3.18 -20.05
N ALA A 583 -18.54 2.77 -21.32
CA ALA A 583 -19.68 3.00 -22.21
C ALA A 583 -20.95 2.25 -21.81
N ASP A 584 -22.10 2.89 -22.02
CA ASP A 584 -23.43 2.30 -21.82
C ASP A 584 -23.73 1.13 -22.77
N ASP A 585 -24.55 0.18 -22.31
CA ASP A 585 -24.91 -1.06 -23.03
C ASP A 585 -25.44 -0.81 -24.46
N GLU A 586 -26.12 0.31 -24.73
CA GLU A 586 -26.66 0.63 -26.06
C GLU A 586 -25.58 1.04 -27.08
N ALA A 587 -24.48 1.63 -26.63
CA ALA A 587 -23.40 2.10 -27.50
C ALA A 587 -22.37 0.99 -27.81
N VAL A 588 -22.18 0.07 -26.86
CA VAL A 588 -21.16 -1.00 -26.86
C VAL A 588 -21.18 -1.86 -28.13
N ASP A 589 -22.35 -2.14 -28.71
CA ASP A 589 -22.48 -3.02 -29.88
C ASP A 589 -21.84 -2.45 -31.16
N ARG A 590 -21.61 -1.13 -31.23
CA ARG A 590 -20.99 -0.48 -32.39
C ARG A 590 -19.48 -0.33 -32.23
N LEU A 591 -19.02 -0.20 -31.00
CA LEU A 591 -17.65 0.16 -30.63
C LEU A 591 -16.67 -1.00 -30.87
N VAL A 592 -15.41 -0.64 -31.09
CA VAL A 592 -14.29 -1.57 -31.27
C VAL A 592 -13.14 -1.12 -30.36
N PRO A 593 -12.84 -1.88 -29.30
CA PRO A 593 -11.84 -1.49 -28.31
C PRO A 593 -10.42 -1.73 -28.82
N PHE A 594 -9.50 -0.82 -28.50
CA PHE A 594 -8.08 -0.95 -28.84
C PHE A 594 -7.17 -0.46 -27.70
N VAL A 595 -5.90 -0.90 -27.74
CA VAL A 595 -4.80 -0.36 -26.93
C VAL A 595 -3.73 0.29 -27.81
N TRP A 596 -2.99 1.24 -27.25
CA TRP A 596 -1.85 1.85 -27.91
C TRP A 596 -0.57 1.06 -27.66
N GLY A 597 0.12 0.70 -28.74
CA GLY A 597 1.44 0.09 -28.70
C GLY A 597 2.47 0.94 -29.44
N ILE A 598 3.75 0.72 -29.15
CA ILE A 598 4.87 1.28 -29.91
C ILE A 598 5.76 0.13 -30.39
N ASP A 599 6.08 0.11 -31.68
CA ASP A 599 6.93 -0.90 -32.29
C ASP A 599 8.44 -0.69 -31.99
N ASP A 600 9.29 -1.57 -32.54
CA ASP A 600 10.75 -1.50 -32.39
C ASP A 600 11.40 -0.28 -33.08
N LYS A 601 10.66 0.42 -33.94
CA LYS A 601 11.09 1.64 -34.65
C LYS A 601 10.60 2.91 -33.98
N GLY A 602 9.88 2.82 -32.86
CA GLY A 602 9.31 3.98 -32.18
C GLY A 602 8.06 4.52 -32.86
N VAL A 603 7.35 3.70 -33.64
CA VAL A 603 6.11 4.09 -34.30
C VAL A 603 4.91 3.68 -33.46
N LEU A 604 4.01 4.64 -33.23
CA LEU A 604 2.75 4.43 -32.53
C LEU A 604 1.77 3.60 -33.38
N VAL A 605 1.20 2.55 -32.80
CA VAL A 605 0.28 1.61 -33.46
C VAL A 605 -0.95 1.34 -32.59
N ARG A 606 -2.13 1.24 -33.21
CA ARG A 606 -3.37 0.85 -32.54
C ARG A 606 -3.57 -0.66 -32.66
N LEU A 607 -3.91 -1.33 -31.56
CA LEU A 607 -4.11 -2.78 -31.49
C LEU A 607 -5.52 -3.10 -30.98
N VAL A 608 -6.40 -3.56 -31.88
CA VAL A 608 -7.76 -3.99 -31.51
C VAL A 608 -7.69 -5.25 -30.66
N VAL A 609 -8.47 -5.29 -29.60
CA VAL A 609 -8.54 -6.44 -28.68
C VAL A 609 -9.74 -7.33 -28.97
N SER A 610 -9.56 -8.65 -28.81
CA SER A 610 -10.67 -9.61 -28.89
C SER A 610 -11.66 -9.45 -27.72
N ARG A 611 -12.92 -9.82 -27.92
CA ARG A 611 -13.95 -9.81 -26.86
C ARG A 611 -13.59 -10.67 -25.66
N THR A 612 -12.90 -11.78 -25.87
CA THR A 612 -12.42 -12.64 -24.78
C THR A 612 -11.47 -11.89 -23.84
N LEU A 613 -10.49 -11.16 -24.40
CA LEU A 613 -9.57 -10.35 -23.60
C LEU A 613 -10.31 -9.18 -22.93
N LEU A 614 -11.27 -8.56 -23.62
CA LEU A 614 -12.09 -7.50 -23.03
C LEU A 614 -12.88 -8.02 -21.81
N PHE A 615 -13.48 -9.21 -21.87
CA PHE A 615 -14.14 -9.82 -20.72
C PHE A 615 -13.15 -10.09 -19.57
N ALA A 616 -11.91 -10.48 -19.87
CA ALA A 616 -10.87 -10.60 -18.85
C ALA A 616 -10.51 -9.24 -18.22
N CYS A 617 -10.52 -8.14 -19.00
CA CYS A 617 -10.33 -6.78 -18.46
C CYS A 617 -11.47 -6.40 -17.52
N ARG A 618 -12.73 -6.68 -17.90
CA ARG A 618 -13.90 -6.46 -17.03
C ARG A 618 -13.83 -7.29 -15.75
N ASP A 619 -13.40 -8.56 -15.85
CA ASP A 619 -13.21 -9.44 -14.70
C ASP A 619 -12.17 -8.88 -13.70
N ARG A 620 -11.02 -8.39 -14.21
CA ARG A 620 -10.00 -7.73 -13.38
C ARG A 620 -10.53 -6.44 -12.74
N LEU A 621 -11.30 -5.65 -13.49
CA LEU A 621 -11.91 -4.42 -12.97
C LEU A 621 -12.93 -4.70 -11.86
N ASN A 622 -13.78 -5.72 -12.03
CA ASN A 622 -14.73 -6.13 -11.01
C ASN A 622 -14.02 -6.65 -9.74
N TYR A 623 -12.94 -7.41 -9.91
CA TYR A 623 -12.11 -7.83 -8.78
C TYR A 623 -11.49 -6.64 -8.07
N TRP A 624 -10.95 -5.67 -8.82
CA TRP A 624 -10.40 -4.43 -8.28
C TRP A 624 -11.42 -3.66 -7.43
N ARG A 625 -12.62 -3.40 -7.95
CA ARG A 625 -13.71 -2.72 -7.22
C ARG A 625 -14.12 -3.49 -5.96
N THR A 626 -14.13 -4.82 -6.01
CA THR A 626 -14.36 -5.66 -4.81
C THR A 626 -13.29 -5.43 -3.73
N LEU A 627 -12.02 -5.26 -4.13
CA LEU A 627 -10.93 -4.96 -3.19
C LEU A 627 -11.00 -3.54 -2.64
N GLN A 628 -11.38 -2.56 -3.47
CA GLN A 628 -11.63 -1.17 -3.03
C GLN A 628 -12.71 -1.16 -1.95
N GLU A 629 -13.87 -1.77 -2.22
CA GLU A 629 -14.97 -1.86 -1.26
C GLU A 629 -14.53 -2.51 0.06
N LEU A 630 -13.75 -3.59 -0.01
CA LEU A 630 -13.21 -4.28 1.16
C LEU A 630 -12.25 -3.41 1.98
N ALA A 631 -11.48 -2.55 1.31
CA ALA A 631 -10.59 -1.57 1.92
C ALA A 631 -11.31 -0.29 2.40
N GLY A 632 -12.58 -0.12 2.06
CA GLY A 632 -13.34 1.10 2.34
C GLY A 632 -13.03 2.26 1.38
N VAL A 633 -12.41 1.98 0.24
CA VAL A 633 -12.19 2.92 -0.87
C VAL A 633 -13.36 2.75 -1.86
N GLN A 634 -13.88 3.84 -2.43
CA GLN A 634 -15.02 3.82 -3.37
C GLN A 634 -16.14 2.85 -2.95
N ASN A 635 -16.64 3.02 -1.73
CA ASN A 635 -17.64 2.08 -1.22
C ASN A 635 -19.02 2.47 -1.73
N PHE A 636 -19.58 1.64 -2.62
CA PHE A 636 -20.90 1.88 -3.24
C PHE A 636 -22.01 2.16 -2.22
N TYR A 637 -22.02 1.50 -1.06
CA TYR A 637 -23.05 1.74 -0.05
C TYR A 637 -22.93 3.11 0.62
N VAL A 638 -21.71 3.64 0.73
CA VAL A 638 -21.44 4.98 1.25
C VAL A 638 -21.83 6.02 0.20
N GLU A 639 -21.40 5.84 -1.05
CA GLU A 639 -21.74 6.73 -2.17
C GLU A 639 -23.24 6.80 -2.39
N ALA A 640 -23.92 5.65 -2.53
CA ALA A 640 -25.37 5.62 -2.68
C ALA A 640 -26.13 6.22 -1.48
N ALA A 641 -25.55 6.17 -0.27
CA ALA A 641 -26.13 6.84 0.89
C ALA A 641 -25.94 8.36 0.83
N ILE A 642 -24.78 8.83 0.38
CA ILE A 642 -24.50 10.25 0.12
C ILE A 642 -25.44 10.77 -0.97
N ASP A 643 -25.54 10.10 -2.11
CA ASP A 643 -26.41 10.49 -3.23
C ASP A 643 -27.86 10.60 -2.81
N ARG A 644 -28.35 9.64 -2.00
CA ARG A 644 -29.71 9.70 -1.47
C ARG A 644 -29.89 10.90 -0.55
N ILE A 645 -28.92 11.21 0.31
CA ILE A 645 -29.00 12.37 1.20
C ILE A 645 -29.00 13.67 0.38
N ILE A 646 -28.15 13.77 -0.66
CA ILE A 646 -28.11 14.91 -1.56
C ILE A 646 -29.45 15.08 -2.27
N ALA A 647 -30.00 14.01 -2.85
CA ALA A 647 -31.31 14.05 -3.52
C ALA A 647 -32.46 14.43 -2.57
N GLU A 648 -32.46 13.91 -1.33
CA GLU A 648 -33.44 14.28 -0.31
C GLU A 648 -33.32 15.76 0.09
N GLN A 649 -32.10 16.29 0.19
CA GLN A 649 -31.85 17.71 0.47
C GLN A 649 -32.29 18.61 -0.68
N GLN A 650 -31.95 18.25 -1.93
CA GLN A 650 -32.38 18.99 -3.12
C GLN A 650 -33.91 19.06 -3.21
N ALA A 651 -34.60 17.92 -3.03
CA ALA A 651 -36.06 17.90 -3.03
C ALA A 651 -36.68 18.73 -1.88
N ALA A 652 -36.04 18.76 -0.70
CA ALA A 652 -36.49 19.60 0.42
C ALA A 652 -36.31 21.10 0.13
N LEU A 653 -35.18 21.49 -0.47
CA LEU A 653 -34.91 22.86 -0.89
C LEU A 653 -35.87 23.31 -1.99
N GLU A 654 -36.16 22.46 -2.98
CA GLU A 654 -37.15 22.72 -4.02
C GLU A 654 -38.55 22.93 -3.42
N ALA A 655 -38.97 22.06 -2.49
CA ALA A 655 -40.25 22.21 -1.81
C ALA A 655 -40.34 23.49 -0.95
N GLU A 656 -39.25 23.89 -0.30
CA GLU A 656 -39.16 25.16 0.44
C GLU A 656 -39.25 26.35 -0.52
N ARG A 657 -38.56 26.32 -1.67
CA ARG A 657 -38.66 27.34 -2.71
C ARG A 657 -40.09 27.47 -3.25
N GLU A 658 -40.74 26.36 -3.58
CA GLU A 658 -42.14 26.35 -4.04
C GLU A 658 -43.09 26.92 -2.97
N GLN A 659 -42.86 26.59 -1.69
CA GLN A 659 -43.65 27.14 -0.59
C GLN A 659 -43.46 28.65 -0.45
N LEU A 660 -42.22 29.13 -0.46
CA LEU A 660 -41.90 30.56 -0.37
C LEU A 660 -42.44 31.35 -1.57
N GLU A 661 -42.35 30.80 -2.78
CA GLU A 661 -42.92 31.41 -3.98
C GLU A 661 -44.44 31.53 -3.87
N LYS A 662 -45.10 30.48 -3.35
CA LYS A 662 -46.55 30.51 -3.12
C LYS A 662 -46.94 31.51 -2.04
N GLU A 663 -46.23 31.54 -0.91
CA GLU A 663 -46.46 32.52 0.15
C GLU A 663 -46.27 33.95 -0.37
N HIS A 664 -45.22 34.20 -1.18
CA HIS A 664 -44.99 35.49 -1.81
C HIS A 664 -46.10 35.87 -2.81
N GLN A 665 -46.59 34.92 -3.61
CA GLN A 665 -47.73 35.15 -4.52
C GLN A 665 -49.01 35.49 -3.75
N ASP A 666 -49.29 34.77 -2.67
CA ASP A 666 -50.44 35.03 -1.80
C ASP A 666 -50.32 36.42 -1.13
N GLU A 667 -49.12 36.81 -0.69
CA GLU A 667 -48.84 38.16 -0.18
C GLU A 667 -49.05 39.25 -1.23
N LEU A 668 -48.58 39.05 -2.46
CA LEU A 668 -48.78 39.98 -3.58
C LEU A 668 -50.26 40.11 -3.94
N GLU A 669 -51.02 39.00 -3.94
CA GLU A 669 -52.46 39.04 -4.20
C GLU A 669 -53.23 39.77 -3.08
N SER A 670 -52.85 39.53 -1.82
CA SER A 670 -53.40 40.23 -0.67
C SER A 670 -53.11 41.74 -0.74
N ALA A 671 -51.86 42.13 -0.98
CA ALA A 671 -51.46 43.52 -1.12
C ALA A 671 -52.16 44.22 -2.30
N ARG A 672 -52.35 43.50 -3.43
CA ARG A 672 -53.10 44.01 -4.58
C ARG A 672 -54.58 44.21 -4.25
N SER A 673 -55.19 43.29 -3.51
CA SER A 673 -56.59 43.39 -3.07
C SER A 673 -56.78 44.56 -2.10
N GLU A 674 -55.87 44.72 -1.12
CA GLU A 674 -55.87 45.85 -0.18
C GLU A 674 -55.70 47.18 -0.91
N ALA A 675 -54.71 47.31 -1.80
CA ALA A 675 -54.50 48.51 -2.60
C ALA A 675 -55.70 48.84 -3.51
N ALA A 676 -56.37 47.82 -4.09
CA ALA A 676 -57.60 48.02 -4.85
C ALA A 676 -58.77 48.49 -3.96
N GLY A 677 -58.87 47.95 -2.74
CA GLY A 677 -59.82 48.38 -1.72
C GLY A 677 -59.59 49.82 -1.27
N GLU A 678 -58.35 50.21 -0.99
CA GLU A 678 -57.96 51.58 -0.65
C GLU A 678 -58.25 52.55 -1.80
N ALA A 679 -57.88 52.21 -3.03
CA ALA A 679 -58.16 53.04 -4.21
C ALA A 679 -59.67 53.21 -4.45
N MET A 680 -60.47 52.17 -4.22
CA MET A 680 -61.93 52.25 -4.32
C MET A 680 -62.51 53.07 -3.16
N GLY A 681 -61.94 52.98 -1.95
CA GLY A 681 -62.26 53.84 -0.81
C GLY A 681 -61.98 55.31 -1.09
N GLN A 682 -60.81 55.63 -1.66
CA GLN A 682 -60.46 56.99 -2.09
C GLN A 682 -61.40 57.50 -3.19
N LEU A 683 -61.77 56.66 -4.16
CA LEU A 683 -62.75 57.01 -5.19
C LEU A 683 -64.14 57.28 -4.60
N VAL A 684 -64.55 56.50 -3.60
CA VAL A 684 -65.80 56.72 -2.87
C VAL A 684 -65.74 58.01 -2.06
N ASP A 685 -64.62 58.33 -1.40
CA ASP A 685 -64.43 59.59 -0.67
C ASP A 685 -64.45 60.81 -1.62
N VAL A 686 -63.89 60.68 -2.82
CA VAL A 686 -63.97 61.71 -3.87
C VAL A 686 -65.41 61.84 -4.42
N LEU A 687 -66.14 60.73 -4.58
CA LEU A 687 -67.53 60.72 -5.05
C LEU A 687 -68.55 61.15 -3.97
N MET A 688 -68.26 60.91 -2.70
CA MET A 688 -69.10 61.27 -1.55
C MET A 688 -68.81 62.67 -1.00
N GLY A 689 -68.06 63.48 -1.75
CA GLY A 689 -68.22 64.94 -1.69
C GLY A 689 -67.35 65.64 -0.67
N ALA A 690 -66.04 65.34 -0.67
CA ALA A 690 -65.02 66.32 -0.27
C ALA A 690 -64.53 67.09 -1.51
N ASP A 691 -65.25 68.18 -1.79
CA ASP A 691 -64.85 69.41 -2.49
C ASP A 691 -63.74 69.35 -3.57
N LEU A 692 -64.15 69.01 -4.80
CA LEU A 692 -63.41 69.24 -6.05
C LEU A 692 -63.38 70.75 -6.39
N SER A 693 -62.49 71.49 -5.73
CA SER A 693 -62.19 72.89 -6.09
C SER A 693 -60.78 72.98 -6.69
N GLY A 694 -60.69 72.68 -7.99
CA GLY A 694 -59.44 72.83 -8.73
C GLY A 694 -59.47 72.40 -10.19
N VAL A 695 -60.64 72.42 -10.84
CA VAL A 695 -60.76 72.14 -12.28
C VAL A 695 -61.56 73.26 -12.90
N ILE A 696 -60.89 74.14 -13.65
CA ILE A 696 -61.30 74.72 -14.95
C ILE A 696 -60.17 75.65 -15.41
N GLY A 697 -59.65 75.38 -16.60
CA GLY A 697 -58.76 76.27 -17.34
C GLY A 697 -58.22 75.62 -18.61
N ASP A 698 -59.08 75.52 -19.63
CA ASP A 698 -58.82 75.55 -21.10
C ASP A 698 -57.40 75.19 -21.58
N GLY A 699 -57.14 74.23 -22.48
CA GLY A 699 -57.96 73.68 -23.55
C GLY A 699 -57.11 73.59 -24.83
N GLY A 700 -56.47 72.43 -25.06
CA GLY A 700 -56.09 71.95 -26.40
C GLY A 700 -54.60 71.74 -26.70
N GLN A 701 -54.14 70.48 -26.71
CA GLN A 701 -53.50 69.87 -27.91
C GLN A 701 -53.25 68.36 -27.75
N LEU A 702 -53.70 67.66 -28.80
CA LEU A 702 -53.38 66.35 -29.38
C LEU A 702 -52.36 65.41 -28.69
N ALA A 703 -52.74 64.14 -28.71
CA ALA A 703 -51.88 62.97 -28.56
C ALA A 703 -50.62 63.05 -29.44
N THR A 704 -49.47 62.74 -28.83
CA THR A 704 -48.21 62.48 -29.52
C THR A 704 -47.69 61.10 -29.13
N LEU A 705 -47.84 60.16 -30.06
CA LEU A 705 -46.92 59.04 -30.19
C LEU A 705 -45.52 59.61 -30.53
N PRO A 706 -44.42 59.13 -29.95
CA PRO A 706 -43.09 59.42 -30.47
C PRO A 706 -42.65 58.32 -31.44
N THR A 707 -42.18 58.75 -32.62
CA THR A 707 -41.30 58.00 -33.51
C THR A 707 -40.49 59.02 -34.32
N PRO A 708 -39.40 58.63 -35.02
CA PRO A 708 -38.02 58.47 -34.57
C PRO A 708 -37.07 59.49 -35.23
N LEU A 709 -35.77 59.54 -34.87
CA LEU A 709 -34.67 60.11 -35.67
C LEU A 709 -33.30 59.46 -35.32
N PRO A 710 -32.26 59.54 -36.19
CA PRO A 710 -31.54 58.34 -36.68
C PRO A 710 -29.99 58.39 -36.59
N ASN A 711 -29.40 57.23 -36.91
CA ASN A 711 -28.08 56.92 -37.49
C ASN A 711 -26.79 57.52 -36.89
N ASN A 712 -25.87 56.62 -36.52
CA ASN A 712 -24.68 56.46 -37.37
C ASN A 712 -24.19 55.00 -37.44
N GLU A 713 -23.56 54.73 -38.57
CA GLU A 713 -23.20 53.48 -39.25
C GLU A 713 -22.58 52.33 -38.42
N ILE A 714 -22.80 51.09 -38.87
CA ILE A 714 -21.79 50.20 -39.48
C ILE A 714 -22.51 49.04 -40.23
N THR A 715 -22.36 49.02 -41.56
CA THR A 715 -22.37 47.85 -42.48
C THR A 715 -21.13 46.99 -42.21
N THR A 716 -21.04 45.66 -42.27
CA THR A 716 -21.65 44.53 -43.04
C THR A 716 -20.89 43.28 -42.53
N THR A 717 -21.42 42.08 -42.29
CA THR A 717 -21.93 41.00 -43.20
C THR A 717 -22.42 39.87 -42.25
N ALA A 718 -23.70 39.45 -42.23
CA ALA A 718 -24.36 38.37 -43.00
C ALA A 718 -23.55 37.06 -43.12
N GLU A 719 -24.03 35.84 -42.90
CA GLU A 719 -25.26 35.14 -42.42
C GLU A 719 -24.79 33.66 -42.27
N THR A 720 -25.24 32.80 -41.34
CA THR A 720 -26.51 32.05 -41.39
C THR A 720 -26.72 31.19 -40.11
N SER A 721 -27.89 31.38 -39.46
CA SER A 721 -28.88 30.42 -38.87
C SER A 721 -28.50 29.11 -38.15
N PRO A 722 -29.37 28.58 -37.26
CA PRO A 722 -30.11 29.23 -36.17
C PRO A 722 -30.00 28.45 -34.82
N GLU A 723 -30.08 29.17 -33.71
CA GLU A 723 -29.98 28.65 -32.34
C GLU A 723 -31.39 28.45 -31.73
N PRO A 724 -31.67 27.32 -31.04
CA PRO A 724 -32.85 27.13 -30.21
C PRO A 724 -32.70 27.77 -28.81
N GLU A 725 -33.83 27.97 -28.13
CA GLU A 725 -33.99 28.55 -26.78
C GLU A 725 -33.14 27.89 -25.67
N PRO A 726 -32.83 28.64 -24.58
CA PRO A 726 -31.77 28.31 -23.64
C PRO A 726 -32.22 27.47 -22.42
N GLU A 727 -31.20 27.00 -21.70
CA GLU A 727 -31.12 26.50 -20.30
C GLU A 727 -31.21 24.99 -20.06
N PRO A 728 -30.43 24.44 -19.10
CA PRO A 728 -29.86 25.11 -17.92
C PRO A 728 -28.33 25.25 -17.90
N GLU A 729 -27.89 26.34 -17.28
CA GLU A 729 -26.51 26.56 -16.87
C GLU A 729 -26.07 25.41 -15.95
N GLU A 730 -24.96 24.76 -16.31
CA GLU A 730 -24.19 23.92 -15.40
C GLU A 730 -23.76 24.79 -14.20
N GLU A 731 -24.05 24.32 -12.99
CA GLU A 731 -23.43 24.88 -11.79
C GLU A 731 -21.91 24.84 -12.00
N PRO A 732 -21.19 25.97 -11.87
CA PRO A 732 -19.76 25.92 -11.96
C PRO A 732 -19.23 25.08 -10.79
N GLU A 733 -18.39 24.11 -11.10
CA GLU A 733 -17.50 23.47 -10.14
C GLU A 733 -16.83 24.60 -9.33
N GLU A 734 -17.09 24.64 -8.02
CA GLU A 734 -16.36 25.54 -7.12
C GLU A 734 -14.89 25.10 -7.12
N GLU A 735 -14.06 25.74 -7.97
CA GLU A 735 -12.65 25.92 -7.65
C GLU A 735 -12.61 26.51 -6.22
N LEU A 736 -12.12 25.73 -5.24
CA LEU A 736 -11.88 26.19 -3.87
C LEU A 736 -10.83 27.32 -3.88
N SER A 737 -11.29 28.53 -4.17
CA SER A 737 -10.54 29.76 -4.04
C SER A 737 -10.64 30.21 -2.59
N PHE A 738 -9.59 29.97 -1.80
CA PHE A 738 -9.47 30.36 -0.38
C PHE A 738 -9.27 31.88 -0.19
N ASP A 739 -10.09 32.68 -0.87
CA ASP A 739 -10.03 34.13 -0.82
C ASP A 739 -10.73 34.68 0.43
N ASP A 740 -11.68 33.93 1.02
CA ASP A 740 -12.42 34.35 2.21
C ASP A 740 -11.77 33.88 3.53
N PRO A 741 -11.82 34.70 4.60
CA PRO A 741 -11.26 34.32 5.89
C PRO A 741 -12.03 33.16 6.53
N TRP A 742 -11.33 32.10 6.95
CA TRP A 742 -11.94 30.91 7.55
C TRP A 742 -11.16 30.38 8.76
N LEU A 743 -11.78 29.49 9.53
CA LEU A 743 -11.20 28.92 10.74
C LEU A 743 -11.45 27.41 10.77
N ASP A 744 -10.36 26.62 10.81
CA ASP A 744 -10.41 25.16 10.99
C ASP A 744 -10.86 24.82 12.41
N THR A 745 -12.18 24.76 12.56
CA THR A 745 -12.85 24.61 13.85
C THR A 745 -12.51 23.27 14.50
N ALA A 746 -12.21 22.23 13.70
CA ALA A 746 -11.83 20.92 14.21
C ALA A 746 -10.45 20.94 14.90
N MET A 747 -9.54 21.80 14.43
CA MET A 747 -8.19 21.95 14.98
C MET A 747 -8.12 22.90 16.20
N CYS A 748 -9.22 23.57 16.54
CA CYS A 748 -9.25 24.54 17.64
C CYS A 748 -9.02 23.89 19.02
N THR A 749 -8.03 24.40 19.77
CA THR A 749 -7.69 23.93 21.12
C THR A 749 -8.36 24.70 22.26
N THR A 750 -9.29 25.62 21.95
CA THR A 750 -10.10 26.37 22.94
C THR A 750 -9.28 27.23 23.91
N CYS A 751 -8.18 27.83 23.42
CA CYS A 751 -7.24 28.63 24.22
C CYS A 751 -7.72 30.06 24.56
N ASP A 752 -8.82 30.54 23.96
CA ASP A 752 -9.39 31.91 24.12
C ASP A 752 -8.53 33.07 23.56
N ASP A 753 -7.39 32.78 22.91
CA ASP A 753 -6.46 33.80 22.44
C ASP A 753 -7.06 34.69 21.32
N CYS A 754 -7.78 34.10 20.36
CA CYS A 754 -8.47 34.84 19.29
C CYS A 754 -9.61 35.73 19.81
N MET A 755 -10.31 35.27 20.86
CA MET A 755 -11.30 36.08 21.58
C MET A 755 -10.63 37.24 22.35
N GLY A 756 -9.38 37.06 22.78
CA GLY A 756 -8.55 38.13 23.34
C GLY A 756 -8.25 39.25 22.34
N VAL A 757 -8.19 38.93 21.05
CA VAL A 757 -7.99 39.91 19.95
C VAL A 757 -9.30 40.64 19.63
N ASN A 758 -10.37 39.93 19.27
CA ASN A 758 -11.66 40.56 18.95
C ASN A 758 -12.87 39.66 19.28
N LYS A 759 -13.57 39.97 20.38
CA LYS A 759 -14.75 39.21 20.88
C LYS A 759 -16.02 39.37 20.04
N MET A 760 -16.03 40.31 19.11
CA MET A 760 -17.17 40.52 18.20
C MET A 760 -17.01 39.69 16.93
N MET A 761 -15.75 39.45 16.52
CA MET A 761 -15.37 38.68 15.33
C MET A 761 -15.38 37.17 15.59
N PHE A 762 -14.90 36.71 16.74
CA PHE A 762 -14.85 35.29 17.10
C PHE A 762 -15.94 34.92 18.12
N ALA A 763 -16.45 33.70 18.03
CA ALA A 763 -17.35 33.12 19.03
C ALA A 763 -17.10 31.61 19.18
N TYR A 764 -17.63 31.00 20.24
CA TYR A 764 -17.63 29.55 20.40
C TYR A 764 -18.92 28.94 19.85
N ASN A 765 -18.80 27.82 19.13
CA ASN A 765 -19.94 26.99 18.73
C ASN A 765 -20.48 26.13 19.91
N SER A 766 -21.43 25.24 19.64
CA SER A 766 -22.01 24.31 20.63
C SER A 766 -20.99 23.38 21.28
N ASP A 767 -19.93 23.02 20.54
CA ASP A 767 -18.88 22.09 20.96
C ASP A 767 -17.68 22.81 21.60
N LYS A 768 -17.83 24.12 21.87
CA LYS A 768 -16.81 25.02 22.43
C LYS A 768 -15.59 25.22 21.55
N GLN A 769 -15.68 25.02 20.24
CA GLN A 769 -14.61 25.36 19.29
C GLN A 769 -14.85 26.76 18.72
N ALA A 770 -13.77 27.50 18.47
CA ALA A 770 -13.85 28.87 17.97
C ALA A 770 -14.33 28.87 16.51
N ILE A 771 -15.20 29.82 16.16
CA ILE A 771 -15.68 30.10 14.81
C ILE A 771 -15.57 31.60 14.54
N ILE A 772 -15.45 31.99 13.26
CA ILE A 772 -15.60 33.40 12.86
C ILE A 772 -17.10 33.69 12.77
N LYS A 773 -17.59 34.52 13.69
CA LYS A 773 -19.00 34.89 13.79
C LYS A 773 -19.38 36.02 12.85
N ASP A 774 -18.51 37.03 12.73
CA ASP A 774 -18.73 38.19 11.87
C ASP A 774 -17.37 38.76 11.43
N VAL A 775 -17.03 38.54 10.17
CA VAL A 775 -15.77 39.00 9.57
C VAL A 775 -15.71 40.54 9.49
N ASN A 776 -16.88 41.21 9.43
CA ASN A 776 -16.96 42.67 9.33
C ASN A 776 -16.87 43.37 10.71
N ALA A 777 -16.84 42.60 11.81
CA ALA A 777 -16.77 43.14 13.16
C ALA A 777 -15.36 43.58 13.60
N GLY A 778 -14.36 43.50 12.72
CA GLY A 778 -12.97 43.92 12.98
C GLY A 778 -12.20 44.24 11.69
N THR A 779 -10.90 44.53 11.83
CA THR A 779 -10.01 44.86 10.70
C THR A 779 -9.24 43.64 10.21
N TYR A 780 -8.66 43.68 9.00
CA TYR A 780 -7.82 42.58 8.51
C TYR A 780 -6.61 42.35 9.43
N ALA A 781 -6.07 43.41 10.02
CA ALA A 781 -5.04 43.31 11.05
C ALA A 781 -5.44 42.45 12.28
N ASP A 782 -6.73 42.42 12.65
CA ASP A 782 -7.22 41.61 13.77
C ASP A 782 -7.21 40.11 13.41
N LEU A 783 -7.58 39.77 12.16
CA LEU A 783 -7.51 38.39 11.65
C LEU A 783 -6.07 37.89 11.59
N VAL A 784 -5.14 38.70 11.07
CA VAL A 784 -3.72 38.34 11.00
C VAL A 784 -3.13 38.20 12.40
N ALA A 785 -3.45 39.11 13.33
CA ALA A 785 -3.01 39.00 14.72
C ALA A 785 -3.57 37.77 15.43
N ALA A 786 -4.84 37.41 15.17
CA ALA A 786 -5.44 36.20 15.71
C ALA A 786 -4.78 34.93 15.16
N ALA A 787 -4.44 34.89 13.86
CA ALA A 787 -3.73 33.78 13.24
C ALA A 787 -2.32 33.59 13.81
N GLU A 788 -1.57 34.68 14.02
CA GLU A 788 -0.22 34.63 14.59
C GLU A 788 -0.19 34.16 16.05
N ILE A 789 -1.20 34.54 16.85
CA ILE A 789 -1.28 34.17 18.27
C ILE A 789 -1.85 32.75 18.44
N CYS A 790 -2.64 32.25 17.48
CA CYS A 790 -3.30 30.95 17.57
C CYS A 790 -2.29 29.80 17.75
N PRO A 791 -2.27 29.11 18.90
CA PRO A 791 -1.34 27.99 19.14
C PRO A 791 -1.55 26.82 18.16
N ALA A 792 -2.78 26.63 17.70
CA ALA A 792 -3.17 25.58 16.76
C ALA A 792 -3.00 25.97 15.28
N LYS A 793 -2.70 27.26 15.00
CA LYS A 793 -2.62 27.82 13.64
C LYS A 793 -3.84 27.51 12.76
N CYS A 794 -5.01 27.43 13.36
CA CYS A 794 -6.26 27.05 12.71
C CYS A 794 -7.09 28.25 12.19
N ILE A 795 -6.49 29.44 12.09
CA ILE A 795 -7.17 30.66 11.61
C ILE A 795 -6.46 31.08 10.32
N HIS A 796 -7.23 31.21 9.25
CA HIS A 796 -6.77 31.51 7.90
C HIS A 796 -7.34 32.88 7.48
N PRO A 797 -6.55 33.96 7.52
CA PRO A 797 -7.04 35.31 7.27
C PRO A 797 -7.59 35.61 5.87
N GLY A 798 -7.29 34.80 4.84
CA GLY A 798 -7.74 35.02 3.46
C GLY A 798 -7.22 36.33 2.86
N LYS A 799 -7.94 36.87 1.87
CA LYS A 799 -7.70 38.20 1.28
C LYS A 799 -8.36 39.30 2.14
N PRO A 800 -7.78 40.52 2.14
CA PRO A 800 -8.36 41.64 2.87
C PRO A 800 -9.67 42.11 2.24
N LEU A 801 -10.75 42.09 3.02
CA LEU A 801 -12.07 42.59 2.61
C LEU A 801 -12.09 44.11 2.37
N ASN A 802 -11.20 44.87 3.03
CA ASN A 802 -11.08 46.32 2.85
C ASN A 802 -9.76 46.68 2.13
N PRO A 803 -9.81 47.03 0.83
CA PRO A 803 -8.61 47.35 0.06
C PRO A 803 -7.93 48.68 0.44
N ASN A 804 -8.52 49.47 1.33
CA ASN A 804 -7.98 50.77 1.78
C ASN A 804 -7.42 50.75 3.23
N GLU A 805 -7.17 49.58 3.81
CA GLU A 805 -6.61 49.47 5.17
C GLU A 805 -5.12 49.88 5.21
N PRO A 806 -4.69 50.72 6.16
CA PRO A 806 -3.30 51.15 6.25
C PRO A 806 -2.36 49.97 6.53
N GLY A 807 -1.30 49.83 5.72
CA GLY A 807 -0.29 48.77 5.89
C GLY A 807 -0.65 47.42 5.25
N LEU A 808 -1.58 47.41 4.29
CA LEU A 808 -2.11 46.19 3.67
C LEU A 808 -1.05 45.23 3.12
N ASP A 809 -0.05 45.74 2.40
CA ASP A 809 1.00 44.90 1.81
C ASP A 809 1.82 44.14 2.88
N GLU A 810 2.05 44.76 4.04
CA GLU A 810 2.75 44.15 5.17
C GLU A 810 1.86 43.10 5.88
N LEU A 811 0.55 43.36 5.97
CA LEU A 811 -0.41 42.43 6.55
C LEU A 811 -0.61 41.19 5.67
N VAL A 812 -0.70 41.36 4.36
CA VAL A 812 -0.81 40.23 3.40
C VAL A 812 0.45 39.36 3.44
N ALA A 813 1.64 39.96 3.52
CA ALA A 813 2.89 39.21 3.66
C ALA A 813 2.94 38.41 4.98
N ARG A 814 2.36 38.93 6.07
CA ARG A 814 2.25 38.24 7.36
C ARG A 814 1.16 37.17 7.40
N ALA A 815 0.11 37.31 6.60
CA ALA A 815 -0.97 36.33 6.46
C ALA A 815 -0.57 35.13 5.60
N ALA A 816 0.33 35.31 4.62
CA ALA A 816 0.77 34.29 3.67
C ALA A 816 1.12 32.90 4.27
N PRO A 817 1.84 32.75 5.41
CA PRO A 817 2.12 31.43 5.99
C PRO A 817 0.90 30.76 6.66
N PHE A 818 -0.22 31.47 6.80
CA PHE A 818 -1.46 30.98 7.40
C PHE A 818 -2.59 30.84 6.38
N ASN A 819 -2.42 31.28 5.14
CA ASN A 819 -3.43 31.16 4.08
C ASN A 819 -3.24 29.90 3.25
#